data_AF-A0A6N9QBL4-F1
#
_entry.id   AF-A0A6N9QBL4-F1
#
_cell.length_a   1.000
_cell.length_b   1.000
_cell.length_c   1.000
_cell.angle_alpha   90.00
_cell.angle_beta   90.00
_cell.angle_gamma   90.00
#
_symmetry.space_group_name_H-M   'P 1'
#
loop_
_entity.id
_entity.type
_entity.pdbx_description
1 polymer ?
#
loop_
_entity_poly.entity_id
_entity_poly.type
_entity_poly.pdbx_seq_one_letter_code
_entity_poly.pdbx_strand_id
1 'polypeptide(L)'
;MKNIRIVTTAAFIMMMLWIPSITVSAVSAASVGETVSQNTIKELQAIDYETNETIGRLLAPSRYSLSEKLNKKTEIAKREGKSPADITDEQVIKELNQDNIKVMSFDEAFADVQTEIGEIIQRVVDGREDAESKGADFFTEKIQQNKEKLLLGLTYLERLYDFNMGGHNIKDVLLYEPGSYGVSTDVLDWLIKIGGSGGNTLKISNNDNVFGYGKLFWSVTFSPTLDDFLEENRQKWIPDTPMNEWFSQESSAYMLEKPSTWDSKDTGLYQRLYNDPTFRAHILPLLTVSEDSVYVIANSATITYGIVDCYIDRNLKEADPAGYKESREKFLRQLEQAAEQQKAFIDLWHRIAKPGKQGLLSSNRIVLDSLRIAPDTTIQWSDKFGKNASRGVREFIAPLNLYDTYMFADGVAEGTRIRYYVSKALTERGLATYAHELTHMLVSDVMLNGYGSRDGMLAEVYTRGMFEPYELNDPPAFNLNLIYDRLAISDRYHNGQPERFQNETDLQSYMRGILDVVYTLDYAEADIMLAKSAEEKVKWFHKLEQIEDPDNRYNQGEKGSKHNLDSVRKLTLAEAEKLNTIDDLIRDSIIVSRYEVNGTQTAGTMARNGYYVVPLFSANYAGVQNDHGVSGDVMIRRQAFELLAEYGYYGGMVPYISNQYKEVAKSEQTILSDRYVLAKIFGSAYETMTDFKKAMFQRRIDNLHELKPVTITWKNQSVEINDFEKLRLLMKEAVESDLINVNALPGGSNNIRAQYTEVERLKQEIFKAYLTQTEDFSKSIYHTDPAPIEPPEPEVTPGDTKPEQPGGTDTEQPKQPDTGTTQPDTGAEPPSTETVKPNTGASQKDSDLQLLLCKVSSSKTSHTIRWSPVKSADGYEIYGAASNGKWKRLRTVSKKSVKWTHKKLKKGKQYRYYVKAYKKISGKSVTIAKSVPIYSTTKGGKYGNPLKITVKKTRVNVKRGKKARLYVKVTGKKISKTGKKLRYVSSNPSVAKVSKAGVITGKKRGSCTVYCMAQNGLYKKVKVKVN
;
A
#
# COMPACT_ATOMS: atom_id res chain seq x y z
N MET A 1 -2.33 25.51 21.11
CA MET A 1 -1.45 26.23 20.14
C MET A 1 -0.02 25.82 20.44
N LYS A 2 0.72 25.21 19.51
CA LYS A 2 2.12 24.80 19.74
C LYS A 2 3.08 25.85 19.13
N ASN A 3 4.11 26.23 19.87
CA ASN A 3 5.08 27.24 19.44
C ASN A 3 6.00 26.73 18.32
N ILE A 4 6.61 27.66 17.59
CA ILE A 4 7.46 27.37 16.44
C ILE A 4 8.85 26.95 16.96
N ARG A 5 9.28 25.72 16.67
CA ARG A 5 10.71 25.34 16.68
C ARG A 5 11.43 26.19 15.61
N ILE A 6 11.94 27.35 16.03
CA ILE A 6 12.84 28.19 15.23
C ILE A 6 14.22 27.54 15.26
N VAL A 7 14.92 27.57 14.12
CA VAL A 7 16.33 27.16 14.03
C VAL A 7 17.18 28.24 14.70
N THR A 8 17.52 28.04 15.97
CA THR A 8 18.31 29.00 16.79
C THR A 8 19.82 28.84 16.57
N THR A 9 20.25 28.57 15.33
CA THR A 9 21.66 28.65 14.96
C THR A 9 22.01 30.13 14.69
N ALA A 10 22.98 30.68 15.43
CA ALA A 10 23.41 32.08 15.43
C ALA A 10 22.43 33.10 16.07
N ALA A 11 22.21 33.00 17.39
CA ALA A 11 21.59 34.05 18.20
C ALA A 11 22.19 34.23 19.62
N PHE A 12 23.45 33.85 19.84
CA PHE A 12 24.13 33.94 21.16
C PHE A 12 25.35 34.88 21.20
N ILE A 13 25.45 35.83 20.26
CA ILE A 13 26.46 36.91 20.29
C ILE A 13 25.76 38.25 20.01
N MET A 14 25.20 38.88 21.07
CA MET A 14 24.99 40.34 21.26
C MET A 14 23.93 40.62 22.36
N MET A 15 24.27 40.43 23.65
CA MET A 15 23.52 41.09 24.73
C MET A 15 24.30 41.31 26.05
N MET A 16 25.53 41.83 25.95
CA MET A 16 26.29 42.36 27.10
C MET A 16 26.99 43.69 26.76
N LEU A 17 26.22 44.78 26.67
CA LEU A 17 26.76 46.15 26.64
C LEU A 17 25.77 47.17 27.24
N TRP A 18 25.67 47.21 28.57
CA TRP A 18 25.71 48.44 29.40
C TRP A 18 25.43 48.16 30.87
N ILE A 19 26.50 48.10 31.67
CA ILE A 19 26.49 48.36 33.12
C ILE A 19 27.67 49.33 33.36
N PRO A 20 27.56 50.35 34.25
CA PRO A 20 28.62 51.35 34.42
C PRO A 20 29.93 50.76 34.98
N SER A 21 31.05 51.36 34.60
CA SER A 21 32.39 50.95 35.02
C SER A 21 32.61 51.09 36.53
N ILE A 22 32.61 49.96 37.24
CA ILE A 22 33.20 49.85 38.59
C ILE A 22 34.31 48.79 38.51
N THR A 23 35.56 49.24 38.55
CA THR A 23 36.73 48.36 38.48
C THR A 23 37.02 47.72 39.83
N VAL A 24 36.53 46.50 40.05
CA VAL A 24 37.02 45.61 41.10
C VAL A 24 37.62 44.37 40.42
N SER A 25 38.95 44.27 40.45
CA SER A 25 39.69 43.17 39.81
C SER A 25 39.65 41.89 40.66
N ALA A 26 38.47 41.28 40.76
CA ALA A 26 38.32 39.91 41.21
C ALA A 26 38.47 38.98 40.00
N VAL A 27 39.67 38.41 39.80
CA VAL A 27 39.83 37.26 38.91
C VAL A 27 39.19 36.08 39.64
N SER A 28 38.00 35.66 39.22
CA SER A 28 37.47 34.35 39.60
C SER A 28 38.44 33.28 39.11
N ALA A 29 38.92 32.43 40.02
CA ALA A 29 39.62 31.23 39.60
C ALA A 29 38.68 30.38 38.72
N ALA A 30 39.20 29.86 37.60
CA ALA A 30 38.48 28.87 36.81
C ALA A 30 38.18 27.65 37.68
N SER A 31 37.01 27.03 37.52
CA SER A 31 36.67 25.84 38.29
C SER A 31 37.57 24.65 37.90
N VAL A 32 37.59 23.61 38.74
CA VAL A 32 38.26 22.35 38.40
C VAL A 32 37.71 21.80 37.08
N GLY A 33 36.39 21.79 36.89
CA GLY A 33 35.73 21.35 35.66
C GLY A 33 36.03 22.24 34.46
N GLU A 34 36.11 23.57 34.61
CA GLU A 34 36.49 24.47 33.51
C GLU A 34 37.93 24.17 33.06
N THR A 35 38.85 24.01 34.01
CA THR A 35 40.26 23.69 33.75
C THR A 35 40.41 22.32 33.06
N VAL A 36 39.69 21.31 33.55
CA VAL A 36 39.66 19.96 32.96
C VAL A 36 39.05 19.98 31.55
N SER A 37 37.99 20.77 31.34
CA SER A 37 37.37 20.95 30.04
C SER A 37 38.36 21.55 29.04
N GLN A 38 39.02 22.66 29.38
CA GLN A 38 40.06 23.29 28.55
C GLN A 38 41.21 22.32 28.22
N ASN A 39 41.62 21.48 29.18
CA ASN A 39 42.68 20.48 29.00
C ASN A 39 42.30 19.27 28.12
N THR A 40 41.00 18.97 27.96
CA THR A 40 40.53 17.70 27.36
C THR A 40 39.70 17.85 26.09
N ILE A 41 38.98 18.97 25.92
CA ILE A 41 38.05 19.24 24.81
C ILE A 41 38.67 18.94 23.43
N LYS A 42 39.91 19.38 23.21
CA LYS A 42 40.62 19.24 21.93
C LYS A 42 40.93 17.78 21.58
N GLU A 43 41.19 16.92 22.56
CA GLU A 43 41.41 15.49 22.29
C GLU A 43 40.09 14.75 22.07
N LEU A 44 39.06 15.10 22.84
CA LEU A 44 37.72 14.52 22.72
C LEU A 44 37.11 14.85 21.35
N GLN A 45 37.27 16.07 20.85
CA GLN A 45 36.83 16.50 19.52
C GLN A 45 37.71 15.97 18.36
N ALA A 46 38.87 15.36 18.64
CA ALA A 46 39.74 14.79 17.61
C ALA A 46 39.44 13.31 17.28
N ILE A 47 38.52 12.68 18.01
CA ILE A 47 38.16 11.27 17.81
C ILE A 47 37.08 11.16 16.72
N ASP A 48 37.36 10.46 15.63
CA ASP A 48 36.38 10.17 14.58
C ASP A 48 35.64 8.85 14.85
N TYR A 49 34.30 8.89 14.85
CA TYR A 49 33.44 7.76 15.20
C TYR A 49 33.54 6.57 14.22
N GLU A 50 33.61 6.82 12.90
CA GLU A 50 33.66 5.73 11.91
C GLU A 50 35.05 5.09 11.77
N THR A 51 36.13 5.80 12.15
CA THR A 51 37.51 5.40 11.83
C THR A 51 38.44 5.18 13.03
N ASN A 52 38.09 5.61 14.25
CA ASN A 52 38.90 5.29 15.44
C ASN A 52 38.87 3.77 15.74
N GLU A 53 40.04 3.11 15.73
CA GLU A 53 40.14 1.66 15.91
C GLU A 53 39.78 1.19 17.33
N THR A 54 39.86 2.05 18.35
CA THR A 54 39.42 1.74 19.72
C THR A 54 37.91 1.82 19.86
N ILE A 55 37.26 2.83 19.27
CA ILE A 55 35.79 2.87 19.13
C ILE A 55 35.28 1.61 18.44
N GLY A 56 35.87 1.26 17.28
CA GLY A 56 35.50 0.06 16.53
C GLY A 56 35.75 -1.26 17.28
N ARG A 57 36.71 -1.30 18.21
CA ARG A 57 36.99 -2.44 19.08
C ARG A 57 36.03 -2.54 20.27
N LEU A 58 35.69 -1.40 20.88
CA LEU A 58 34.71 -1.33 21.98
C LEU A 58 33.30 -1.71 21.50
N LEU A 59 32.92 -1.25 20.31
CA LEU A 59 31.62 -1.52 19.71
C LEU A 59 31.52 -2.88 19.00
N ALA A 60 32.62 -3.62 18.83
CA ALA A 60 32.56 -4.94 18.21
C ALA A 60 31.73 -5.94 19.06
N PRO A 61 30.94 -6.82 18.44
CA PRO A 61 30.29 -7.92 19.14
C PRO A 61 31.31 -8.97 19.57
N SER A 62 31.04 -9.69 20.65
CA SER A 62 31.97 -10.72 21.18
C SER A 62 32.27 -11.87 20.20
N ARG A 63 31.40 -12.09 19.21
CA ARG A 63 31.60 -12.99 18.06
C ARG A 63 30.68 -12.60 16.91
N TYR A 64 31.12 -12.90 15.69
CA TYR A 64 30.24 -13.01 14.52
C TYR A 64 29.93 -14.48 14.25
N SER A 65 28.72 -14.78 13.77
CA SER A 65 28.34 -16.12 13.33
C SER A 65 29.08 -16.54 12.06
N LEU A 66 29.12 -17.84 11.80
CA LEU A 66 29.64 -18.40 10.54
C LEU A 66 28.85 -17.88 9.32
N SER A 67 27.55 -17.65 9.48
CA SER A 67 26.67 -17.13 8.43
C SER A 67 26.96 -15.67 8.10
N GLU A 68 27.13 -14.80 9.10
CA GLU A 68 27.54 -13.39 8.88
C GLU A 68 28.90 -13.31 8.19
N LYS A 69 29.87 -14.11 8.67
CA LYS A 69 31.18 -14.23 8.05
C LYS A 69 31.08 -14.67 6.59
N LEU A 70 30.38 -15.77 6.30
CA LEU A 70 30.23 -16.32 4.95
C LEU A 70 29.52 -15.35 4.00
N ASN A 71 28.47 -14.67 4.47
CA ASN A 71 27.75 -13.67 3.70
C ASN A 71 28.64 -12.48 3.34
N LYS A 72 29.39 -11.91 4.30
CA LYS A 72 30.34 -10.82 4.02
C LYS A 72 31.51 -11.29 3.14
N LYS A 73 32.05 -12.48 3.35
CA LYS A 73 33.09 -13.11 2.51
C LYS A 73 32.63 -13.22 1.04
N THR A 74 31.35 -13.55 0.83
CA THR A 74 30.71 -13.63 -0.50
C THR A 74 30.47 -12.25 -1.11
N GLU A 75 30.06 -11.26 -0.30
CA GLU A 75 29.90 -9.86 -0.73
C GLU A 75 31.22 -9.24 -1.20
N ILE A 76 32.28 -9.39 -0.40
CA ILE A 76 33.64 -8.94 -0.70
C ILE A 76 34.16 -9.59 -1.99
N ALA A 77 34.07 -10.92 -2.09
CA ALA A 77 34.50 -11.67 -3.28
C ALA A 77 33.78 -11.18 -4.55
N LYS A 78 32.47 -10.99 -4.47
CA LYS A 78 31.63 -10.47 -5.58
C LYS A 78 31.95 -9.01 -5.94
N ARG A 79 32.33 -8.19 -4.97
CA ARG A 79 32.76 -6.79 -5.17
C ARG A 79 34.14 -6.70 -5.83
N GLU A 80 35.05 -7.61 -5.49
CA GLU A 80 36.44 -7.60 -5.94
C GLU A 80 36.70 -8.49 -7.17
N GLY A 81 35.75 -9.35 -7.54
CA GLY A 81 35.89 -10.29 -8.67
C GLY A 81 36.73 -11.53 -8.36
N LYS A 82 36.78 -11.92 -7.08
CA LYS A 82 37.56 -13.05 -6.54
C LYS A 82 36.68 -14.26 -6.20
N SER A 83 37.28 -15.39 -5.84
CA SER A 83 36.58 -16.47 -5.13
C SER A 83 36.33 -16.07 -3.67
N PRO A 84 35.21 -16.50 -3.04
CA PRO A 84 35.05 -16.41 -1.58
C PRO A 84 36.16 -17.11 -0.79
N ALA A 85 36.87 -18.08 -1.39
CA ALA A 85 38.04 -18.73 -0.79
C ALA A 85 39.25 -17.77 -0.65
N ASP A 86 39.36 -16.76 -1.52
CA ASP A 86 40.51 -15.84 -1.58
C ASP A 86 40.42 -14.68 -0.57
N ILE A 87 39.30 -14.59 0.17
CA ILE A 87 39.03 -13.52 1.13
C ILE A 87 39.36 -13.99 2.54
N THR A 88 40.27 -13.33 3.24
CA THR A 88 40.69 -13.75 4.59
C THR A 88 39.63 -13.42 5.65
N ASP A 89 39.66 -14.13 6.77
CA ASP A 89 38.71 -13.91 7.87
C ASP A 89 38.99 -12.59 8.61
N GLU A 90 40.23 -12.09 8.58
CA GLU A 90 40.60 -10.76 9.09
C GLU A 90 39.98 -9.64 8.24
N GLN A 91 39.97 -9.79 6.90
CA GLN A 91 39.29 -8.82 6.02
C GLN A 91 37.78 -8.82 6.31
N VAL A 92 37.18 -10.01 6.43
CA VAL A 92 35.76 -10.17 6.78
C VAL A 92 35.44 -9.51 8.13
N ILE A 93 36.21 -9.78 9.18
CA ILE A 93 36.01 -9.20 10.51
C ILE A 93 36.19 -7.67 10.49
N LYS A 94 37.17 -7.15 9.74
CA LYS A 94 37.39 -5.70 9.62
C LYS A 94 36.18 -5.01 8.98
N GLU A 95 35.62 -5.57 7.91
CA GLU A 95 34.43 -5.00 7.27
C GLU A 95 33.14 -5.21 8.08
N LEU A 96 32.99 -6.35 8.78
CA LEU A 96 31.88 -6.56 9.71
C LEU A 96 31.92 -5.56 10.88
N ASN A 97 33.10 -5.24 11.43
CA ASN A 97 33.24 -4.19 12.44
C ASN A 97 32.81 -2.81 11.89
N GLN A 98 33.21 -2.47 10.66
CA GLN A 98 32.82 -1.20 10.01
C GLN A 98 31.32 -1.11 9.67
N ASP A 99 30.65 -2.23 9.43
CA ASP A 99 29.18 -2.28 9.30
C ASP A 99 28.51 -2.21 10.69
N ASN A 100 29.04 -2.92 11.69
CA ASN A 100 28.50 -2.92 13.05
C ASN A 100 28.53 -1.52 13.68
N ILE A 101 29.61 -0.74 13.52
CA ILE A 101 29.68 0.68 13.93
C ILE A 101 28.48 1.48 13.39
N LYS A 102 28.01 1.18 12.17
CA LYS A 102 26.85 1.83 11.52
C LYS A 102 25.51 1.23 11.94
N VAL A 103 25.47 -0.02 12.41
CA VAL A 103 24.28 -0.62 13.06
C VAL A 103 23.98 0.05 14.40
N MET A 104 24.99 0.53 15.13
CA MET A 104 24.79 1.16 16.44
C MET A 104 23.98 2.46 16.39
N SER A 105 23.84 3.12 15.22
CA SER A 105 23.09 4.39 15.07
C SER A 105 23.59 5.55 15.96
N PHE A 106 24.86 5.52 16.38
CA PHE A 106 25.49 6.58 17.18
C PHE A 106 26.11 7.72 16.35
N ASP A 107 26.03 7.66 15.01
CA ASP A 107 26.77 8.55 14.10
C ASP A 107 26.40 10.03 14.21
N GLU A 108 25.15 10.36 14.49
CA GLU A 108 24.72 11.76 14.70
C GLU A 108 24.92 12.17 16.18
N ALA A 109 24.41 11.38 17.13
CA ALA A 109 24.55 11.62 18.56
C ALA A 109 26.01 11.79 19.05
N PHE A 110 26.99 11.10 18.43
CA PHE A 110 28.41 11.27 18.77
C PHE A 110 28.94 12.64 18.36
N ALA A 111 28.49 13.17 17.22
CA ALA A 111 28.87 14.49 16.71
C ALA A 111 28.19 15.62 17.51
N ASP A 112 26.96 15.39 17.96
CA ASP A 112 26.23 16.31 18.85
C ASP A 112 26.94 16.37 20.22
N VAL A 113 27.24 15.22 20.85
CA VAL A 113 28.06 15.13 22.07
C VAL A 113 29.42 15.81 21.91
N GLN A 114 30.13 15.60 20.80
CA GLN A 114 31.42 16.28 20.56
C GLN A 114 31.30 17.80 20.38
N THR A 115 30.15 18.31 19.96
CA THR A 115 29.90 19.74 19.82
C THR A 115 29.79 20.40 21.21
N GLU A 116 29.12 19.74 22.16
CA GLU A 116 28.83 20.26 23.50
C GLU A 116 29.79 19.76 24.60
N ILE A 117 30.74 18.87 24.25
CA ILE A 117 31.60 18.15 25.20
C ILE A 117 32.33 19.04 26.21
N GLY A 118 32.67 20.28 25.85
CA GLY A 118 33.31 21.23 26.76
C GLY A 118 32.44 21.59 27.97
N GLU A 119 31.16 21.88 27.75
CA GLU A 119 30.22 22.22 28.82
C GLU A 119 29.80 20.97 29.60
N ILE A 120 29.64 19.83 28.91
CA ILE A 120 29.35 18.54 29.53
C ILE A 120 30.47 18.13 30.51
N ILE A 121 31.74 18.18 30.09
CA ILE A 121 32.88 17.81 30.95
C ILE A 121 33.01 18.77 32.13
N GLN A 122 32.83 20.08 31.92
CA GLN A 122 32.84 21.05 33.01
C GLN A 122 31.77 20.70 34.06
N ARG A 123 30.50 20.54 33.65
CA ARG A 123 29.38 20.27 34.57
C ARG A 123 29.48 18.91 35.25
N VAL A 124 29.94 17.86 34.57
CA VAL A 124 30.13 16.51 35.14
C VAL A 124 31.29 16.45 36.15
N VAL A 125 32.28 17.35 36.04
CA VAL A 125 33.38 17.46 37.02
C VAL A 125 33.01 18.39 38.17
N ASP A 126 32.47 19.57 37.89
CA ASP A 126 32.07 20.55 38.92
C ASP A 126 30.89 20.07 39.78
N GLY A 127 30.06 19.15 39.26
CA GLY A 127 28.99 18.49 40.01
C GLY A 127 29.45 17.45 41.06
N ARG A 128 30.76 17.30 41.30
CA ARG A 128 31.31 16.31 42.24
C ARG A 128 31.77 16.94 43.56
N GLU A 129 31.35 16.35 44.67
CA GLU A 129 31.82 16.73 46.02
C GLU A 129 33.35 16.61 46.19
N ASP A 130 34.02 15.73 45.43
CA ASP A 130 35.46 15.50 45.50
C ASP A 130 36.28 16.26 44.44
N ALA A 131 35.67 17.16 43.66
CA ALA A 131 36.34 17.89 42.57
C ALA A 131 37.57 18.68 43.05
N GLU A 132 37.36 19.61 43.99
CA GLU A 132 38.41 20.46 44.58
C GLU A 132 39.48 19.65 45.32
N SER A 133 39.12 18.54 45.97
CA SER A 133 40.07 17.74 46.76
C SER A 133 40.99 16.84 45.92
N LYS A 134 40.62 16.57 44.65
CA LYS A 134 41.45 15.81 43.70
C LYS A 134 42.14 16.69 42.65
N GLY A 135 41.59 17.86 42.35
CA GLY A 135 42.17 18.85 41.45
C GLY A 135 42.11 18.45 39.96
N ALA A 136 42.42 19.43 39.10
CA ALA A 136 42.21 19.31 37.65
C ALA A 136 43.08 18.23 36.97
N ASP A 137 44.30 17.99 37.45
CA ASP A 137 45.22 17.03 36.82
C ASP A 137 44.68 15.59 36.91
N PHE A 138 44.14 15.19 38.06
CA PHE A 138 43.54 13.86 38.25
C PHE A 138 42.41 13.58 37.24
N PHE A 139 41.49 14.52 37.07
CA PHE A 139 40.37 14.36 36.13
C PHE A 139 40.84 14.47 34.68
N THR A 140 41.81 15.35 34.39
CA THR A 140 42.44 15.47 33.06
C THR A 140 43.06 14.13 32.63
N GLU A 141 43.88 13.50 33.48
CA GLU A 141 44.46 12.19 33.21
C GLU A 141 43.39 11.10 33.06
N LYS A 142 42.44 11.03 34.01
CA LYS A 142 41.36 10.03 34.01
C LYS A 142 40.53 10.07 32.72
N ILE A 143 40.24 11.27 32.21
CA ILE A 143 39.54 11.50 30.94
C ILE A 143 40.44 11.14 29.76
N GLN A 144 41.69 11.64 29.69
CA GLN A 144 42.60 11.35 28.57
C GLN A 144 42.91 9.85 28.40
N GLN A 145 42.92 9.08 29.50
CA GLN A 145 43.08 7.62 29.53
C GLN A 145 41.82 6.84 29.10
N ASN A 146 40.63 7.45 29.13
CA ASN A 146 39.35 6.76 28.88
C ASN A 146 38.47 7.45 27.83
N LYS A 147 39.00 8.42 27.09
CA LYS A 147 38.26 9.31 26.17
C LYS A 147 37.31 8.61 25.19
N GLU A 148 37.72 7.51 24.54
CA GLU A 148 36.81 6.73 23.68
C GLU A 148 35.62 6.12 24.45
N LYS A 149 35.84 5.63 25.68
CA LYS A 149 34.75 5.09 26.51
C LYS A 149 33.83 6.20 27.01
N LEU A 150 34.40 7.34 27.42
CA LEU A 150 33.62 8.48 27.93
C LEU A 150 32.69 9.04 26.83
N LEU A 151 33.21 9.24 25.61
CA LEU A 151 32.40 9.65 24.48
C LEU A 151 31.31 8.62 24.13
N LEU A 152 31.62 7.32 24.13
CA LEU A 152 30.60 6.29 23.91
C LEU A 152 29.56 6.21 25.03
N GLY A 153 29.94 6.47 26.29
CA GLY A 153 29.02 6.55 27.41
C GLY A 153 28.03 7.70 27.27
N LEU A 154 28.54 8.90 26.99
CA LEU A 154 27.72 10.09 26.71
C LEU A 154 26.83 9.87 25.48
N THR A 155 27.38 9.35 24.40
CA THR A 155 26.64 9.08 23.15
C THR A 155 25.54 8.04 23.33
N TYR A 156 25.72 7.05 24.21
CA TYR A 156 24.68 6.08 24.53
C TYR A 156 23.49 6.74 25.26
N LEU A 157 23.76 7.69 26.17
CA LEU A 157 22.70 8.47 26.83
C LEU A 157 22.03 9.44 25.85
N GLU A 158 22.80 10.20 25.08
CA GLU A 158 22.29 11.07 24.02
C GLU A 158 21.35 10.32 23.07
N ARG A 159 21.77 9.12 22.62
CA ARG A 159 21.03 8.37 21.62
C ARG A 159 19.72 7.76 22.12
N LEU A 160 19.59 7.46 23.41
CA LEU A 160 18.48 6.65 23.95
C LEU A 160 17.69 7.33 25.09
N TYR A 161 18.23 8.39 25.68
CA TYR A 161 17.70 9.06 26.88
C TYR A 161 17.53 10.58 26.70
N ASP A 162 17.84 11.14 25.51
CA ASP A 162 17.46 12.52 25.17
C ASP A 162 15.96 12.60 24.82
N PHE A 163 15.12 12.62 25.86
CA PHE A 163 13.68 12.88 25.77
C PHE A 163 13.20 13.50 27.09
N ASN A 164 11.99 14.09 27.07
CA ASN A 164 11.47 14.89 28.17
C ASN A 164 10.33 14.18 28.91
N MET A 165 10.22 14.47 30.21
CA MET A 165 9.09 14.08 31.05
C MET A 165 8.83 15.18 32.09
N GLY A 166 7.61 15.72 32.13
CA GLY A 166 7.25 16.83 33.04
C GLY A 166 8.05 18.14 32.87
N GLY A 167 8.80 18.30 31.77
CA GLY A 167 9.71 19.42 31.56
C GLY A 167 11.16 19.18 32.00
N HIS A 168 11.46 18.01 32.58
CA HIS A 168 12.83 17.52 32.81
C HIS A 168 13.28 16.67 31.61
N ASN A 169 14.54 16.82 31.17
CA ASN A 169 15.16 15.94 30.18
C ASN A 169 15.87 14.79 30.90
N ILE A 170 15.62 13.53 30.48
CA ILE A 170 16.10 12.34 31.20
C ILE A 170 17.63 12.22 31.15
N LYS A 171 18.26 12.50 30.01
CA LYS A 171 19.72 12.58 29.86
C LYS A 171 20.31 13.61 30.82
N ASP A 172 19.74 14.81 30.90
CA ASP A 172 20.24 15.86 31.80
C ASP A 172 20.13 15.46 33.28
N VAL A 173 19.01 14.83 33.69
CA VAL A 173 18.85 14.33 35.07
C VAL A 173 19.86 13.21 35.38
N LEU A 174 20.11 12.30 34.42
CA LEU A 174 21.11 11.24 34.56
C LEU A 174 22.57 11.76 34.61
N LEU A 175 22.85 12.91 34.00
CA LEU A 175 24.18 13.52 33.98
C LEU A 175 24.46 14.48 35.15
N TYR A 176 23.46 15.24 35.58
CA TYR A 176 23.64 16.40 36.47
C TYR A 176 22.86 16.32 37.78
N GLU A 177 21.90 15.39 37.89
CA GLU A 177 21.15 15.11 39.11
C GLU A 177 21.24 13.61 39.50
N PRO A 178 22.40 12.93 39.50
CA PRO A 178 22.47 11.47 39.68
C PRO A 178 21.76 10.95 40.94
N GLY A 179 21.76 11.73 42.04
CA GLY A 179 21.06 11.40 43.28
C GLY A 179 19.53 11.42 43.19
N SER A 180 18.93 11.86 42.08
CA SER A 180 17.47 11.97 41.88
C SER A 180 16.71 10.62 41.99
N TYR A 181 17.44 9.49 41.95
CA TYR A 181 16.92 8.11 42.07
C TYR A 181 17.44 7.39 43.34
N GLY A 182 17.97 8.13 44.32
CA GLY A 182 18.45 7.58 45.59
C GLY A 182 19.82 6.88 45.55
N VAL A 183 20.51 6.87 44.42
CA VAL A 183 21.87 6.29 44.27
C VAL A 183 22.92 7.39 44.16
N SER A 184 23.89 7.41 45.07
CA SER A 184 25.08 8.29 44.91
C SER A 184 25.98 7.72 43.82
N THR A 185 26.19 8.48 42.75
CA THR A 185 26.86 8.00 41.51
C THR A 185 28.08 8.84 41.17
N ASP A 186 29.22 8.18 40.95
CA ASP A 186 30.33 8.77 40.19
C ASP A 186 29.95 8.75 38.69
N VAL A 187 29.33 9.83 38.20
CA VAL A 187 28.83 9.94 36.81
C VAL A 187 29.95 9.73 35.80
N LEU A 188 31.17 10.21 36.09
CA LEU A 188 32.32 10.05 35.21
C LEU A 188 32.74 8.58 35.06
N ASP A 189 32.84 7.83 36.16
CA ASP A 189 33.10 6.39 36.11
C ASP A 189 31.91 5.59 35.54
N TRP A 190 30.68 6.03 35.75
CA TRP A 190 29.50 5.40 35.17
C TRP A 190 29.47 5.53 33.63
N LEU A 191 29.78 6.70 33.09
CA LEU A 191 29.91 6.92 31.64
C LEU A 191 31.06 6.08 31.05
N ILE A 192 32.21 6.03 31.74
CA ILE A 192 33.35 5.19 31.35
C ILE A 192 32.98 3.68 31.41
N LYS A 193 32.16 3.25 32.39
CA LYS A 193 31.60 1.90 32.50
C LYS A 193 30.64 1.59 31.35
N ILE A 194 29.78 2.52 30.95
CA ILE A 194 28.87 2.36 29.79
C ILE A 194 29.69 2.14 28.52
N GLY A 195 30.56 3.08 28.13
CA GLY A 195 31.36 2.93 26.90
C GLY A 195 32.37 1.77 26.94
N GLY A 196 32.74 1.30 28.14
CA GLY A 196 33.53 0.09 28.35
C GLY A 196 32.74 -1.23 28.31
N SER A 197 31.40 -1.20 28.26
CA SER A 197 30.54 -2.39 28.44
C SER A 197 30.44 -3.33 27.23
N GLY A 198 31.04 -2.96 26.09
CA GLY A 198 31.14 -3.79 24.89
C GLY A 198 29.93 -3.75 23.96
N GLY A 199 30.19 -3.97 22.66
CA GLY A 199 29.23 -3.78 21.58
C GLY A 199 27.92 -4.57 21.67
N ASN A 200 27.90 -5.74 22.32
CA ASN A 200 26.65 -6.48 22.52
C ASN A 200 25.73 -5.77 23.52
N THR A 201 26.28 -5.19 24.59
CA THR A 201 25.54 -4.50 25.65
C THR A 201 24.97 -3.18 25.13
N LEU A 202 25.78 -2.43 24.37
CA LEU A 202 25.44 -1.12 23.82
C LEU A 202 24.50 -1.15 22.60
N LYS A 203 24.14 -2.33 22.08
CA LYS A 203 23.25 -2.42 20.92
C LYS A 203 21.89 -1.80 21.23
N ILE A 204 21.39 -1.01 20.28
CA ILE A 204 20.05 -0.43 20.35
C ILE A 204 19.00 -1.54 20.52
N SER A 205 19.12 -2.69 19.85
CA SER A 205 18.24 -3.85 20.06
C SER A 205 18.42 -4.60 21.40
N ASN A 206 19.08 -3.99 22.39
CA ASN A 206 19.35 -4.53 23.73
C ASN A 206 19.13 -3.45 24.83
N ASN A 207 18.52 -2.30 24.49
CA ASN A 207 18.47 -1.13 25.38
C ASN A 207 17.63 -1.32 26.66
N ASP A 208 16.67 -2.25 26.65
CA ASP A 208 15.84 -2.61 27.82
C ASP A 208 16.60 -3.49 28.82
N ASN A 209 17.60 -4.25 28.35
CA ASN A 209 18.31 -5.27 29.13
C ASN A 209 19.42 -4.70 30.05
N VAL A 210 19.50 -3.38 30.20
CA VAL A 210 20.54 -2.65 30.97
C VAL A 210 20.12 -2.29 32.41
N PHE A 211 18.88 -2.58 32.79
CA PHE A 211 18.26 -2.31 34.11
C PHE A 211 18.34 -3.53 35.06
N GLY A 212 18.15 -3.29 36.36
CA GLY A 212 18.22 -4.30 37.40
C GLY A 212 19.63 -4.66 37.90
N TYR A 213 19.68 -5.50 38.93
CA TYR A 213 20.87 -5.76 39.75
C TYR A 213 22.13 -6.09 38.94
N GLY A 214 23.22 -5.38 39.20
CA GLY A 214 24.53 -5.61 38.59
C GLY A 214 24.65 -5.21 37.11
N LYS A 215 23.60 -4.65 36.49
CA LYS A 215 23.66 -4.14 35.10
C LYS A 215 24.29 -2.74 35.01
N LEU A 216 24.10 -2.04 33.88
CA LEU A 216 24.68 -0.71 33.68
C LEU A 216 23.96 0.34 34.52
N PHE A 217 22.63 0.35 34.51
CA PHE A 217 21.82 1.37 35.18
C PHE A 217 21.71 1.18 36.71
N TRP A 218 22.08 0.01 37.24
CA TRP A 218 22.24 -0.22 38.69
C TRP A 218 23.24 0.72 39.38
N SER A 219 24.06 1.44 38.61
CA SER A 219 24.94 2.48 39.14
C SER A 219 24.26 3.83 39.37
N VAL A 220 23.07 4.08 38.80
CA VAL A 220 22.29 5.34 38.92
C VAL A 220 20.89 5.14 39.51
N THR A 221 20.27 3.98 39.34
CA THR A 221 18.94 3.68 39.87
C THR A 221 18.80 2.22 40.29
N PHE A 222 17.87 1.95 41.21
CA PHE A 222 17.47 0.61 41.62
C PHE A 222 16.29 0.04 40.81
N SER A 223 15.72 0.78 39.85
CA SER A 223 14.59 0.31 39.03
C SER A 223 14.94 -1.03 38.33
N PRO A 224 14.16 -2.12 38.54
CA PRO A 224 14.54 -3.45 38.05
C PRO A 224 14.37 -3.63 36.54
N THR A 225 13.49 -2.85 35.90
CA THR A 225 13.31 -2.81 34.43
C THR A 225 13.26 -1.38 33.88
N LEU A 226 13.23 -1.26 32.56
CA LEU A 226 13.00 0.01 31.85
C LEU A 226 11.62 0.63 32.17
N ASP A 227 10.58 -0.20 32.35
CA ASP A 227 9.23 0.26 32.67
C ASP A 227 9.17 0.85 34.08
N ASP A 228 9.76 0.16 35.06
CA ASP A 228 9.89 0.69 36.44
C ASP A 228 10.61 2.04 36.45
N PHE A 229 11.67 2.21 35.66
CA PHE A 229 12.42 3.47 35.55
C PHE A 229 11.58 4.59 34.93
N LEU A 230 10.87 4.30 33.84
CA LEU A 230 9.99 5.29 33.20
C LEU A 230 8.81 5.66 34.11
N GLU A 231 8.23 4.68 34.81
CA GLU A 231 7.10 4.86 35.73
C GLU A 231 7.52 5.62 37.01
N GLU A 232 8.71 5.39 37.54
CA GLU A 232 9.32 6.17 38.63
C GLU A 232 9.42 7.66 38.25
N ASN A 233 9.95 7.95 37.05
CA ASN A 233 10.00 9.31 36.52
C ASN A 233 8.59 9.89 36.28
N ARG A 234 7.64 9.07 35.80
CA ARG A 234 6.25 9.49 35.53
C ARG A 234 5.55 9.90 36.81
N GLN A 235 5.63 9.08 37.86
CA GLN A 235 5.07 9.38 39.18
C GLN A 235 5.72 10.62 39.81
N LYS A 236 7.01 10.85 39.55
CA LYS A 236 7.76 11.99 40.11
C LYS A 236 7.40 13.34 39.50
N TRP A 237 7.11 13.42 38.19
CA TRP A 237 6.90 14.71 37.51
C TRP A 237 5.55 14.87 36.77
N ILE A 238 4.87 13.78 36.38
CA ILE A 238 3.58 13.80 35.68
C ILE A 238 2.62 12.71 36.21
N PRO A 239 2.37 12.63 37.53
CA PRO A 239 1.61 11.53 38.14
C PRO A 239 0.20 11.37 37.59
N ASP A 240 -0.43 12.45 37.13
CA ASP A 240 -1.78 12.46 36.55
C ASP A 240 -1.84 12.10 35.06
N THR A 241 -0.70 11.99 34.36
CA THR A 241 -0.64 11.66 32.93
C THR A 241 -0.41 10.16 32.74
N PRO A 242 -1.28 9.42 32.02
CA PRO A 242 -1.05 8.01 31.71
C PRO A 242 0.22 7.77 30.86
N MET A 243 0.94 6.69 31.12
CA MET A 243 2.21 6.38 30.43
C MET A 243 2.07 6.35 28.90
N ASN A 244 1.01 5.74 28.37
CA ASN A 244 0.77 5.70 26.93
C ASN A 244 0.45 7.09 26.32
N GLU A 245 -0.24 7.95 27.08
CA GLU A 245 -0.50 9.32 26.62
C GLU A 245 0.79 10.12 26.53
N TRP A 246 1.67 10.04 27.54
CA TRP A 246 2.98 10.67 27.51
C TRP A 246 3.84 10.14 26.34
N PHE A 247 3.95 8.82 26.19
CA PHE A 247 4.76 8.18 25.14
C PHE A 247 4.38 8.67 23.73
N SER A 248 3.08 8.73 23.44
CA SER A 248 2.54 9.19 22.16
C SER A 248 2.52 10.73 22.01
N GLN A 249 2.83 11.50 23.07
CA GLN A 249 2.98 12.97 23.03
C GLN A 249 4.44 13.45 22.92
N GLU A 250 5.37 12.74 23.56
CA GLU A 250 6.81 13.06 23.57
C GLU A 250 7.52 12.55 22.30
N SER A 251 7.13 11.38 21.79
CA SER A 251 7.72 10.83 20.57
C SER A 251 7.60 11.78 19.38
N SER A 252 8.71 11.99 18.67
CA SER A 252 8.73 12.71 17.38
C SER A 252 8.39 11.81 16.17
N ALA A 253 8.07 10.53 16.39
CA ALA A 253 7.46 9.67 15.38
C ALA A 253 5.97 9.99 15.20
N TYR A 254 5.41 9.75 14.00
CA TYR A 254 3.97 9.87 13.81
C TYR A 254 3.25 8.62 14.30
N MET A 255 2.97 8.55 15.59
CA MET A 255 2.12 7.52 16.18
C MET A 255 0.64 7.81 15.93
N LEU A 256 -0.11 6.79 15.56
CA LEU A 256 -1.56 6.84 15.43
C LEU A 256 -2.20 5.55 15.94
N GLU A 257 -2.82 5.65 17.10
CA GLU A 257 -3.51 4.55 17.77
C GLU A 257 -4.99 4.56 17.38
N LYS A 258 -5.46 3.42 16.85
CA LYS A 258 -6.84 3.13 16.44
C LYS A 258 -7.24 1.74 16.94
N PRO A 259 -7.30 1.51 18.27
CA PRO A 259 -7.80 0.27 18.83
C PRO A 259 -9.29 0.07 18.48
N SER A 260 -9.73 -1.17 18.53
CA SER A 260 -11.12 -1.55 18.29
C SER A 260 -11.96 -1.38 19.55
N THR A 261 -13.22 -0.94 19.42
CA THR A 261 -14.11 -0.70 20.58
C THR A 261 -14.54 -1.97 21.31
N TRP A 262 -14.35 -3.15 20.71
CA TRP A 262 -14.56 -4.45 21.33
C TRP A 262 -13.33 -4.95 22.13
N ASP A 263 -12.15 -4.37 21.91
CA ASP A 263 -10.90 -4.86 22.50
C ASP A 263 -10.62 -4.21 23.85
N SER A 264 -11.36 -4.64 24.87
CA SER A 264 -11.18 -4.22 26.26
C SER A 264 -9.84 -4.66 26.89
N LYS A 265 -8.95 -5.30 26.11
CA LYS A 265 -7.59 -5.66 26.51
C LYS A 265 -6.53 -4.74 25.90
N ASP A 266 -6.89 -3.84 24.98
CA ASP A 266 -5.94 -2.84 24.51
C ASP A 266 -5.53 -1.93 25.66
N THR A 267 -4.21 -1.82 25.84
CA THR A 267 -3.56 -1.09 26.94
C THR A 267 -2.71 0.07 26.41
N GLY A 268 -2.97 0.49 25.17
CA GLY A 268 -2.14 1.44 24.43
C GLY A 268 -0.86 0.82 23.87
N LEU A 269 -0.30 1.48 22.86
CA LEU A 269 0.94 1.07 22.18
C LEU A 269 2.11 0.86 23.16
N TYR A 270 2.32 1.75 24.12
CA TYR A 270 3.40 1.64 25.10
C TYR A 270 3.36 0.30 25.84
N GLN A 271 2.23 -0.01 26.49
CA GLN A 271 2.12 -1.22 27.30
C GLN A 271 2.17 -2.48 26.43
N ARG A 272 1.65 -2.41 25.19
CA ARG A 272 1.74 -3.50 24.22
C ARG A 272 3.17 -3.75 23.74
N LEU A 273 4.00 -2.71 23.59
CA LEU A 273 5.44 -2.84 23.31
C LEU A 273 6.22 -3.37 24.53
N TYR A 274 5.86 -2.96 25.74
CA TYR A 274 6.57 -3.40 26.94
C TYR A 274 6.21 -4.84 27.38
N ASN A 275 4.93 -5.21 27.28
CA ASN A 275 4.47 -6.55 27.69
C ASN A 275 5.02 -7.65 26.77
N ASP A 276 5.39 -7.35 25.53
CA ASP A 276 6.05 -8.28 24.61
C ASP A 276 7.59 -8.14 24.68
N PRO A 277 8.34 -9.12 25.20
CA PRO A 277 9.80 -9.07 25.28
C PRO A 277 10.49 -8.86 23.93
N THR A 278 9.81 -9.15 22.81
CA THR A 278 10.33 -8.93 21.46
C THR A 278 10.42 -7.44 21.09
N PHE A 279 9.59 -6.59 21.72
CA PHE A 279 9.38 -5.19 21.29
C PHE A 279 9.75 -4.14 22.34
N ARG A 280 10.14 -4.52 23.57
CA ARG A 280 10.63 -3.60 24.62
C ARG A 280 11.69 -2.63 24.13
N ALA A 281 12.69 -3.14 23.40
CA ALA A 281 13.77 -2.35 22.84
C ALA A 281 13.31 -1.33 21.76
N HIS A 282 12.05 -1.32 21.34
CA HIS A 282 11.52 -0.30 20.43
C HIS A 282 11.14 1.01 21.15
N ILE A 283 10.93 0.98 22.48
CA ILE A 283 10.40 2.12 23.26
C ILE A 283 11.37 3.32 23.22
N LEU A 284 12.62 3.16 23.68
CA LEU A 284 13.60 4.26 23.70
C LEU A 284 13.93 4.81 22.30
N PRO A 285 14.11 3.99 21.24
CA PRO A 285 14.24 4.49 19.87
C PRO A 285 13.02 5.25 19.36
N LEU A 286 11.79 4.89 19.76
CA LEU A 286 10.59 5.64 19.38
C LEU A 286 10.49 7.00 20.06
N LEU A 287 10.97 7.14 21.30
CA LEU A 287 11.08 8.45 21.95
C LEU A 287 12.11 9.35 21.25
N THR A 288 13.25 8.78 20.85
CA THR A 288 14.47 9.50 20.39
C THR A 288 14.67 9.59 18.87
N VAL A 289 13.74 9.13 18.02
CA VAL A 289 13.83 9.32 16.56
C VAL A 289 13.55 10.78 16.15
N SER A 290 14.14 11.22 15.04
CA SER A 290 13.96 12.58 14.51
C SER A 290 12.53 12.87 14.05
N GLU A 291 12.14 14.16 14.05
CA GLU A 291 10.98 14.62 13.24
C GLU A 291 11.09 14.18 11.78
N ASP A 292 9.96 13.73 11.20
CA ASP A 292 9.85 13.26 9.81
C ASP A 292 10.71 12.02 9.47
N SER A 293 11.01 11.15 10.45
CA SER A 293 11.75 9.89 10.25
C SER A 293 10.83 8.67 10.05
N VAL A 294 9.98 8.38 11.05
CA VAL A 294 9.22 7.13 11.26
C VAL A 294 7.75 7.46 11.52
N TYR A 295 6.86 6.52 11.22
CA TYR A 295 5.48 6.52 11.66
C TYR A 295 5.09 5.14 12.21
N VAL A 296 4.07 5.13 13.08
CA VAL A 296 3.47 3.93 13.66
C VAL A 296 1.95 4.00 13.50
N ILE A 297 1.32 2.94 12.98
CA ILE A 297 -0.13 2.73 13.16
C ILE A 297 -0.27 1.56 14.13
N ALA A 298 -1.07 1.72 15.19
CA ALA A 298 -1.44 0.63 16.08
C ALA A 298 -2.95 0.42 16.06
N ASN A 299 -3.39 -0.82 15.86
CA ASN A 299 -4.77 -1.24 16.06
C ASN A 299 -4.79 -2.54 16.88
N SER A 300 -5.97 -3.04 17.24
CA SER A 300 -6.10 -4.23 18.09
C SER A 300 -5.34 -5.47 17.59
N ALA A 301 -5.15 -5.62 16.28
CA ALA A 301 -4.46 -6.78 15.70
C ALA A 301 -2.99 -6.56 15.33
N THR A 302 -2.61 -5.32 15.00
CA THR A 302 -1.33 -5.04 14.32
C THR A 302 -0.65 -3.76 14.79
N ILE A 303 0.69 -3.77 14.70
CA ILE A 303 1.53 -2.58 14.84
C ILE A 303 2.30 -2.39 13.53
N THR A 304 1.94 -1.39 12.73
CA THR A 304 2.60 -1.05 11.48
C THR A 304 3.70 -0.02 11.70
N TYR A 305 4.97 -0.37 11.46
CA TYR A 305 6.08 0.58 11.37
C TYR A 305 6.37 0.96 9.91
N GLY A 306 6.69 2.22 9.65
CA GLY A 306 7.13 2.65 8.33
C GLY A 306 7.97 3.93 8.35
N ILE A 307 8.65 4.20 7.24
CA ILE A 307 9.49 5.41 7.09
C ILE A 307 8.73 6.53 6.36
N VAL A 308 8.84 7.75 6.87
CA VAL A 308 8.16 8.93 6.28
C VAL A 308 8.71 9.26 4.88
N ASP A 309 10.00 8.95 4.66
CA ASP A 309 10.68 8.95 3.35
C ASP A 309 9.97 8.12 2.26
N CYS A 310 9.12 7.14 2.63
CA CYS A 310 8.35 6.35 1.68
C CYS A 310 7.31 7.21 0.91
N TYR A 311 6.86 8.30 1.53
CA TYR A 311 5.78 9.16 1.03
C TYR A 311 6.24 10.61 0.77
N ILE A 312 7.30 11.07 1.43
CA ILE A 312 7.82 12.43 1.33
C ILE A 312 9.26 12.42 0.78
N ASP A 313 9.51 13.17 -0.28
CA ASP A 313 10.86 13.42 -0.79
C ASP A 313 11.60 14.39 0.15
N ARG A 314 12.50 13.88 1.01
CA ARG A 314 13.24 14.70 1.99
C ARG A 314 14.02 15.85 1.36
N ASN A 315 14.45 15.72 0.10
CA ASN A 315 15.19 16.77 -0.61
C ASN A 315 14.35 18.05 -0.78
N LEU A 316 13.02 17.97 -0.64
CA LEU A 316 12.13 19.13 -0.64
C LEU A 316 12.25 19.98 0.65
N LYS A 317 12.69 19.43 1.79
CA LYS A 317 12.76 20.14 3.08
C LYS A 317 13.61 21.42 2.96
N GLU A 318 14.71 21.34 2.20
CA GLU A 318 15.50 22.50 1.77
C GLU A 318 15.03 23.10 0.41
N ALA A 319 14.81 22.26 -0.61
CA ALA A 319 14.73 22.74 -2.00
C ALA A 319 13.38 23.33 -2.41
N ASP A 320 12.29 23.01 -1.70
CA ASP A 320 10.95 23.56 -1.87
C ASP A 320 10.15 23.38 -0.56
N PRO A 321 10.42 24.15 0.53
CA PRO A 321 9.83 23.92 1.84
C PRO A 321 8.30 23.98 1.86
N ALA A 322 7.70 24.78 0.96
CA ALA A 322 6.26 24.84 0.76
C ALA A 322 5.72 23.56 0.08
N GLY A 323 6.48 22.98 -0.87
CA GLY A 323 6.23 21.66 -1.43
C GLY A 323 6.39 20.54 -0.42
N TYR A 324 7.38 20.63 0.49
CA TYR A 324 7.55 19.69 1.61
C TYR A 324 6.33 19.73 2.53
N LYS A 325 5.84 20.93 2.92
CA LYS A 325 4.61 21.06 3.72
C LYS A 325 3.37 20.50 3.02
N GLU A 326 3.16 20.80 1.73
CA GLU A 326 2.03 20.24 0.94
C GLU A 326 2.13 18.70 0.85
N SER A 327 3.34 18.12 0.86
CA SER A 327 3.57 16.67 0.95
C SER A 327 3.31 16.11 2.35
N ARG A 328 3.78 16.75 3.42
CA ARG A 328 3.57 16.35 4.83
C ARG A 328 2.08 16.35 5.19
N GLU A 329 1.35 17.40 4.81
CA GLU A 329 -0.11 17.46 4.96
C GLU A 329 -0.84 16.36 4.18
N LYS A 330 -0.30 15.90 3.04
CA LYS A 330 -0.87 14.76 2.29
C LYS A 330 -0.55 13.42 2.97
N PHE A 331 0.68 13.24 3.44
CA PHE A 331 1.11 12.06 4.17
C PHE A 331 0.26 11.84 5.43
N LEU A 332 0.08 12.86 6.26
CA LEU A 332 -0.73 12.76 7.49
C LEU A 332 -2.19 12.35 7.21
N ARG A 333 -2.81 12.84 6.13
CA ARG A 333 -4.15 12.39 5.73
C ARG A 333 -4.19 10.95 5.21
N GLN A 334 -3.11 10.45 4.62
CA GLN A 334 -3.00 9.04 4.22
C GLN A 334 -2.71 8.13 5.42
N LEU A 335 -1.98 8.61 6.42
CA LEU A 335 -1.74 7.92 7.68
C LEU A 335 -3.07 7.72 8.42
N GLU A 336 -3.84 8.80 8.60
CA GLU A 336 -5.18 8.76 9.20
C GLU A 336 -6.12 7.78 8.46
N GLN A 337 -6.22 7.94 7.13
CA GLN A 337 -7.09 7.10 6.31
C GLN A 337 -6.69 5.63 6.34
N ALA A 338 -5.39 5.31 6.32
CA ALA A 338 -4.92 3.94 6.37
C ALA A 338 -5.16 3.29 7.75
N ALA A 339 -5.02 4.05 8.84
CA ALA A 339 -5.24 3.52 10.18
C ALA A 339 -6.71 3.17 10.42
N GLU A 340 -7.64 4.05 10.03
CA GLU A 340 -9.09 3.77 10.10
C GLU A 340 -9.47 2.59 9.20
N GLN A 341 -8.91 2.50 7.98
CA GLN A 341 -9.22 1.40 7.06
C GLN A 341 -8.64 0.05 7.54
N GLN A 342 -7.40 0.02 8.07
CA GLN A 342 -6.85 -1.17 8.72
C GLN A 342 -7.71 -1.61 9.92
N LYS A 343 -8.16 -0.67 10.76
CA LYS A 343 -9.11 -0.94 11.86
C LYS A 343 -10.45 -1.50 11.33
N ALA A 344 -11.01 -0.93 10.27
CA ALA A 344 -12.29 -1.38 9.70
C ALA A 344 -12.26 -2.83 9.18
N PHE A 345 -11.13 -3.28 8.61
CA PHE A 345 -10.92 -4.69 8.24
C PHE A 345 -10.91 -5.62 9.47
N ILE A 346 -10.25 -5.20 10.55
CA ILE A 346 -10.19 -5.94 11.82
C ILE A 346 -11.57 -6.00 12.49
N ASP A 347 -12.29 -4.89 12.55
CA ASP A 347 -13.64 -4.81 13.10
C ASP A 347 -14.64 -5.62 12.28
N LEU A 348 -14.50 -5.66 10.95
CA LEU A 348 -15.33 -6.53 10.10
C LEU A 348 -15.11 -8.01 10.46
N TRP A 349 -13.86 -8.47 10.54
CA TRP A 349 -13.61 -9.87 10.90
C TRP A 349 -14.02 -10.20 12.34
N HIS A 350 -14.01 -9.24 13.27
CA HIS A 350 -14.60 -9.43 14.59
C HIS A 350 -16.12 -9.60 14.53
N ARG A 351 -16.83 -8.78 13.75
CA ARG A 351 -18.30 -8.88 13.58
C ARG A 351 -18.75 -10.17 12.89
N ILE A 352 -17.93 -10.72 12.00
CA ILE A 352 -18.23 -11.97 11.29
C ILE A 352 -17.79 -13.22 12.07
N ALA A 353 -16.65 -13.19 12.79
CA ALA A 353 -16.14 -14.35 13.50
C ALA A 353 -17.10 -14.86 14.59
N LYS A 354 -17.27 -16.20 14.70
CA LYS A 354 -18.00 -16.80 15.83
C LYS A 354 -17.36 -16.39 17.17
N PRO A 355 -18.14 -16.20 18.27
CA PRO A 355 -17.65 -15.60 19.52
C PRO A 355 -16.37 -16.24 20.10
N GLY A 356 -16.27 -17.57 20.07
CA GLY A 356 -15.08 -18.30 20.55
C GLY A 356 -13.78 -18.07 19.76
N LYS A 357 -13.82 -17.31 18.66
CA LYS A 357 -12.66 -16.98 17.80
C LYS A 357 -12.31 -15.49 17.79
N GLN A 358 -13.23 -14.61 18.20
CA GLN A 358 -13.07 -13.16 18.19
C GLN A 358 -11.79 -12.71 18.94
N GLY A 359 -11.48 -13.33 20.08
CA GLY A 359 -10.29 -13.01 20.88
C GLY A 359 -8.94 -13.26 20.19
N LEU A 360 -8.89 -14.00 19.08
CA LEU A 360 -7.66 -14.26 18.31
C LEU A 360 -7.25 -13.10 17.38
N LEU A 361 -8.13 -12.10 17.26
CA LEU A 361 -7.88 -10.85 16.53
C LEU A 361 -7.09 -9.82 17.36
N SER A 362 -7.15 -9.88 18.71
CA SER A 362 -6.32 -9.02 19.56
C SER A 362 -4.89 -9.57 19.61
N SER A 363 -3.92 -8.83 19.05
CA SER A 363 -2.52 -9.26 18.95
C SER A 363 -1.54 -8.12 18.61
N ASN A 364 -0.24 -8.39 18.71
CA ASN A 364 0.84 -7.45 18.35
C ASN A 364 1.55 -7.85 17.03
N ARG A 365 0.81 -8.32 16.01
CA ARG A 365 1.40 -8.74 14.72
C ARG A 365 2.09 -7.54 14.05
N ILE A 366 3.40 -7.64 13.82
CA ILE A 366 4.18 -6.52 13.26
C ILE A 366 4.00 -6.44 11.75
N VAL A 367 3.70 -5.24 11.26
CA VAL A 367 3.63 -4.92 9.84
C VAL A 367 4.75 -3.92 9.53
N LEU A 368 5.56 -4.20 8.51
CA LEU A 368 6.71 -3.38 8.14
C LEU A 368 6.54 -2.82 6.73
N ASP A 369 6.34 -1.51 6.62
CA ASP A 369 6.18 -0.83 5.33
C ASP A 369 7.47 -0.92 4.47
N SER A 370 7.30 -0.62 3.19
CA SER A 370 8.34 -0.60 2.17
C SER A 370 9.38 0.47 2.45
N LEU A 371 10.65 0.08 2.39
CA LEU A 371 11.78 1.01 2.53
C LEU A 371 12.08 1.76 1.22
N ARG A 372 11.12 1.85 0.28
CA ARG A 372 11.24 2.58 -0.99
C ARG A 372 11.18 4.09 -0.80
N ILE A 373 12.28 4.79 -1.04
CA ILE A 373 12.37 6.26 -0.86
C ILE A 373 11.65 7.02 -1.99
N ALA A 374 10.94 8.10 -1.63
CA ALA A 374 10.31 9.05 -2.54
C ALA A 374 11.31 10.08 -3.12
N PRO A 375 11.10 10.60 -4.35
CA PRO A 375 9.94 10.38 -5.22
C PRO A 375 10.10 9.10 -6.04
N ASP A 376 9.00 8.39 -6.32
CA ASP A 376 9.06 7.11 -7.03
C ASP A 376 9.72 7.20 -8.42
N THR A 377 10.96 6.70 -8.49
CA THR A 377 11.72 6.50 -9.72
C THR A 377 11.58 5.04 -10.20
N THR A 378 12.61 4.43 -10.77
CA THR A 378 12.57 3.01 -11.19
C THR A 378 12.92 2.06 -10.04
N ILE A 379 12.27 2.27 -8.90
CA ILE A 379 12.58 1.72 -7.56
C ILE A 379 13.92 2.23 -7.02
N GLN A 380 13.88 2.79 -5.80
CA GLN A 380 15.02 3.08 -4.95
C GLN A 380 14.64 2.58 -3.55
N TRP A 381 15.09 1.38 -3.19
CA TRP A 381 15.11 0.94 -1.79
C TRP A 381 16.10 1.82 -1.02
N SER A 382 15.85 2.06 0.26
CA SER A 382 16.85 2.63 1.16
C SER A 382 18.08 1.72 1.20
N ASP A 383 19.28 2.29 1.10
CA ASP A 383 20.47 1.57 1.56
C ASP A 383 20.35 1.35 3.09
N LYS A 384 21.02 0.33 3.64
CA LYS A 384 20.97 0.05 5.08
C LYS A 384 21.71 1.11 5.91
N PHE A 385 22.79 1.67 5.36
CA PHE A 385 23.70 2.59 6.04
C PHE A 385 24.14 3.75 5.13
N GLY A 386 24.72 4.79 5.74
CA GLY A 386 25.33 5.93 5.06
C GLY A 386 24.33 6.87 4.36
N LYS A 387 24.85 7.88 3.66
CA LYS A 387 24.09 9.04 3.12
C LYS A 387 22.89 8.75 2.20
N ASN A 388 22.75 7.53 1.70
CA ASN A 388 21.63 7.11 0.85
C ASN A 388 20.47 6.50 1.68
N ALA A 389 20.76 6.05 2.90
CA ALA A 389 19.77 5.46 3.78
C ALA A 389 18.67 6.46 4.16
N SER A 390 17.49 5.96 4.52
CA SER A 390 16.47 6.75 5.19
C SER A 390 16.90 7.11 6.61
N ARG A 391 16.45 8.29 7.07
CA ARG A 391 16.65 8.69 8.47
C ARG A 391 16.00 7.69 9.42
N GLY A 392 14.73 7.33 9.18
CA GLY A 392 14.06 6.23 9.91
C GLY A 392 14.67 4.84 9.67
N VAL A 393 15.45 4.62 8.60
CA VAL A 393 16.22 3.37 8.46
C VAL A 393 17.44 3.35 9.39
N ARG A 394 18.22 4.43 9.48
CA ARG A 394 19.34 4.51 10.44
C ARG A 394 18.86 4.58 11.88
N GLU A 395 17.84 5.38 12.18
CA GLU A 395 17.38 5.64 13.55
C GLU A 395 16.51 4.51 14.14
N PHE A 396 15.88 3.67 13.32
CA PHE A 396 14.91 2.68 13.81
C PHE A 396 15.05 1.31 13.13
N ILE A 397 14.85 1.23 11.81
CA ILE A 397 14.68 -0.07 11.12
C ILE A 397 15.97 -0.91 11.12
N ALA A 398 17.14 -0.31 10.88
CA ALA A 398 18.43 -1.02 10.91
C ALA A 398 18.93 -1.38 12.32
N PRO A 399 18.95 -0.46 13.32
CA PRO A 399 19.45 -0.77 14.67
C PRO A 399 18.60 -1.80 15.44
N LEU A 400 17.33 -1.95 15.07
CA LEU A 400 16.40 -2.95 15.64
C LEU A 400 16.31 -4.24 14.83
N ASN A 401 17.20 -4.44 13.84
CA ASN A 401 17.23 -5.63 12.97
C ASN A 401 15.95 -5.86 12.12
N LEU A 402 15.14 -4.82 11.90
CA LEU A 402 13.92 -4.82 11.08
C LEU A 402 14.19 -4.55 9.58
N TYR A 403 15.46 -4.38 9.18
CA TYR A 403 15.87 -4.09 7.81
C TYR A 403 16.07 -5.36 6.99
N ASP A 404 15.39 -5.43 5.84
CA ASP A 404 15.49 -6.51 4.86
C ASP A 404 15.95 -6.00 3.49
N THR A 405 16.41 -6.92 2.64
CA THR A 405 16.88 -6.59 1.28
C THR A 405 15.74 -6.69 0.27
N TYR A 406 15.67 -5.75 -0.67
CA TYR A 406 14.55 -5.64 -1.61
C TYR A 406 14.27 -6.92 -2.41
N MET A 407 13.06 -7.48 -2.23
CA MET A 407 12.48 -8.52 -3.07
C MET A 407 11.52 -7.91 -4.13
N PHE A 408 11.32 -8.58 -5.26
CA PHE A 408 10.27 -8.19 -6.23
C PHE A 408 8.94 -8.88 -5.91
N ALA A 409 8.31 -8.47 -4.80
CA ALA A 409 6.97 -8.87 -4.36
C ALA A 409 6.17 -7.61 -3.97
N ASP A 410 4.83 -7.69 -3.86
CA ASP A 410 4.04 -6.55 -3.35
C ASP A 410 4.22 -6.40 -1.84
N GLY A 411 3.82 -7.44 -1.11
CA GLY A 411 4.28 -7.77 0.24
C GLY A 411 4.56 -9.29 0.34
N VAL A 412 4.74 -9.77 1.58
CA VAL A 412 4.77 -11.18 1.99
C VAL A 412 4.46 -11.32 3.49
N ALA A 413 3.85 -12.42 3.89
CA ALA A 413 3.83 -12.92 5.26
C ALA A 413 5.15 -13.67 5.58
N GLU A 414 5.97 -13.11 6.46
CA GLU A 414 7.24 -13.69 6.93
C GLU A 414 7.05 -14.23 8.36
N GLY A 415 6.45 -15.42 8.48
CA GLY A 415 6.11 -16.00 9.78
C GLY A 415 4.98 -15.22 10.46
N THR A 416 5.28 -14.50 11.54
CA THR A 416 4.31 -13.69 12.30
C THR A 416 4.30 -12.20 11.92
N ARG A 417 5.18 -11.76 11.00
CA ARG A 417 5.26 -10.37 10.52
C ARG A 417 4.88 -10.24 9.04
N ILE A 418 4.36 -9.08 8.65
CA ILE A 418 4.08 -8.74 7.23
C ILE A 418 5.15 -7.78 6.72
N ARG A 419 5.72 -8.05 5.54
CA ARG A 419 6.77 -7.23 4.90
C ARG A 419 6.28 -6.65 3.59
N TYR A 420 6.38 -5.32 3.42
CA TYR A 420 6.09 -4.65 2.15
C TYR A 420 7.37 -4.42 1.34
N TYR A 421 7.33 -4.65 0.03
CA TYR A 421 8.46 -4.45 -0.87
C TYR A 421 8.13 -3.49 -2.03
N VAL A 422 7.29 -3.90 -3.00
CA VAL A 422 6.82 -3.03 -4.08
C VAL A 422 5.69 -2.13 -3.61
N SER A 423 4.71 -2.67 -2.87
CA SER A 423 3.57 -1.89 -2.39
C SER A 423 3.93 -1.02 -1.19
N LYS A 424 3.05 -0.07 -0.84
CA LYS A 424 3.27 0.94 0.19
C LYS A 424 2.03 1.02 1.07
N ALA A 425 2.15 0.74 2.37
CA ALA A 425 1.04 0.53 3.30
C ALA A 425 -0.03 1.63 3.24
N LEU A 426 0.35 2.91 3.11
CA LEU A 426 -0.58 4.05 3.10
C LEU A 426 -1.19 4.33 1.69
N THR A 427 -1.45 3.29 0.88
CA THR A 427 -2.02 3.40 -0.49
C THR A 427 -3.07 2.32 -0.74
N GLU A 428 -3.96 2.48 -1.73
CA GLU A 428 -5.03 1.50 -1.98
C GLU A 428 -4.49 0.07 -2.23
N ARG A 429 -3.52 -0.10 -3.14
CA ARG A 429 -2.81 -1.37 -3.33
C ARG A 429 -2.09 -1.87 -2.06
N GLY A 430 -1.61 -0.94 -1.22
CA GLY A 430 -1.07 -1.26 0.10
C GLY A 430 -2.09 -1.90 1.03
N LEU A 431 -3.31 -1.36 1.09
CA LEU A 431 -4.41 -1.91 1.89
C LEU A 431 -4.94 -3.23 1.30
N ALA A 432 -4.92 -3.42 -0.04
CA ALA A 432 -5.14 -4.75 -0.63
C ALA A 432 -4.09 -5.75 -0.14
N THR A 433 -2.81 -5.36 -0.10
CA THR A 433 -1.72 -6.18 0.43
C THR A 433 -1.92 -6.46 1.93
N TYR A 434 -2.33 -5.48 2.75
CA TYR A 434 -2.65 -5.69 4.17
C TYR A 434 -3.68 -6.80 4.36
N ALA A 435 -4.81 -6.69 3.66
CA ALA A 435 -5.89 -7.67 3.72
C ALA A 435 -5.48 -9.05 3.16
N HIS A 436 -4.68 -9.10 2.08
CA HIS A 436 -4.15 -10.33 1.49
C HIS A 436 -3.23 -11.08 2.48
N GLU A 437 -2.16 -10.44 2.94
CA GLU A 437 -1.15 -11.08 3.81
C GLU A 437 -1.73 -11.41 5.20
N LEU A 438 -2.62 -10.57 5.73
CA LEU A 438 -3.28 -10.83 7.01
C LEU A 438 -4.37 -11.90 6.90
N THR A 439 -5.00 -12.08 5.73
CA THR A 439 -5.86 -13.24 5.45
C THR A 439 -5.06 -14.53 5.56
N HIS A 440 -3.84 -14.63 4.98
CA HIS A 440 -3.00 -15.82 5.16
C HIS A 440 -2.72 -16.15 6.63
N MET A 441 -2.65 -15.15 7.52
CA MET A 441 -2.42 -15.32 8.96
C MET A 441 -3.67 -15.58 9.80
N LEU A 442 -4.87 -15.33 9.28
CA LEU A 442 -6.14 -15.40 10.03
C LEU A 442 -7.14 -16.40 9.47
N VAL A 443 -6.96 -16.87 8.23
CA VAL A 443 -7.96 -17.67 7.52
C VAL A 443 -8.31 -18.96 8.26
N SER A 444 -7.32 -19.77 8.64
CA SER A 444 -7.55 -21.04 9.34
C SER A 444 -8.25 -20.86 10.68
N ASP A 445 -7.75 -19.96 11.52
CA ASP A 445 -8.09 -19.90 12.94
C ASP A 445 -9.34 -19.07 13.23
N VAL A 446 -9.58 -18.01 12.45
CA VAL A 446 -10.67 -17.04 12.67
C VAL A 446 -11.73 -17.15 11.58
N MET A 447 -11.36 -16.95 10.32
CA MET A 447 -12.34 -16.86 9.22
C MET A 447 -13.06 -18.20 9.03
N LEU A 448 -12.30 -19.30 8.95
CA LEU A 448 -12.80 -20.68 8.83
C LEU A 448 -13.11 -21.34 10.18
N ASN A 449 -13.43 -20.54 11.22
CA ASN A 449 -13.81 -21.00 12.57
C ASN A 449 -12.81 -21.98 13.24
N GLY A 450 -11.54 -21.97 12.87
CA GLY A 450 -10.53 -22.91 13.38
C GLY A 450 -10.62 -24.33 12.80
N TYR A 451 -11.42 -24.57 11.76
CA TYR A 451 -11.40 -25.84 11.03
C TYR A 451 -10.17 -25.96 10.11
N GLY A 452 -9.51 -24.83 9.79
CA GLY A 452 -8.37 -24.80 8.89
C GLY A 452 -8.76 -24.86 7.40
N SER A 453 -7.81 -24.44 6.56
CA SER A 453 -7.93 -24.51 5.10
C SER A 453 -8.26 -25.93 4.62
N ARG A 454 -9.19 -26.03 3.67
CA ARG A 454 -9.60 -27.27 3.00
C ARG A 454 -8.41 -28.03 2.40
N ASP A 455 -8.33 -29.32 2.68
CA ASP A 455 -7.44 -30.27 2.00
C ASP A 455 -7.61 -30.18 0.47
N GLY A 456 -6.48 -30.17 -0.23
CA GLY A 456 -6.39 -29.86 -1.65
C GLY A 456 -6.38 -28.38 -2.00
N MET A 457 -7.01 -27.48 -1.24
CA MET A 457 -6.94 -26.04 -1.51
C MET A 457 -5.63 -25.45 -1.00
N LEU A 458 -5.01 -24.57 -1.79
CA LEU A 458 -3.74 -23.93 -1.47
C LEU A 458 -3.94 -22.45 -1.10
N ALA A 459 -2.95 -21.84 -0.45
CA ALA A 459 -3.12 -20.59 0.31
C ALA A 459 -3.68 -19.40 -0.50
N GLU A 460 -3.31 -19.28 -1.78
CA GLU A 460 -3.72 -18.16 -2.66
C GLU A 460 -5.21 -18.19 -3.05
N VAL A 461 -5.91 -19.31 -2.81
CA VAL A 461 -7.33 -19.42 -3.16
C VAL A 461 -8.18 -18.52 -2.26
N TYR A 462 -7.81 -18.40 -0.99
CA TYR A 462 -8.48 -17.60 0.04
C TYR A 462 -8.20 -16.10 -0.05
N THR A 463 -7.06 -15.70 -0.63
CA THR A 463 -6.66 -14.30 -0.74
C THR A 463 -7.15 -13.71 -2.06
N ARG A 464 -6.40 -13.90 -3.15
CA ARG A 464 -6.72 -13.30 -4.45
C ARG A 464 -8.03 -13.88 -4.97
N GLY A 465 -9.04 -13.02 -5.11
CA GLY A 465 -10.37 -13.42 -5.61
C GLY A 465 -11.34 -13.93 -4.56
N MET A 466 -10.98 -13.90 -3.26
CA MET A 466 -11.92 -14.07 -2.15
C MET A 466 -11.80 -12.91 -1.15
N PHE A 467 -10.81 -12.94 -0.25
CA PHE A 467 -10.67 -11.97 0.84
C PHE A 467 -9.59 -10.89 0.63
N GLU A 468 -8.96 -10.80 -0.55
CA GLU A 468 -8.23 -9.60 -1.00
C GLU A 468 -9.22 -8.60 -1.64
N PRO A 469 -9.35 -7.34 -1.15
CA PRO A 469 -10.27 -6.33 -1.68
C PRO A 469 -9.69 -5.58 -2.90
N TYR A 470 -10.53 -5.30 -3.90
CA TYR A 470 -10.09 -4.87 -5.23
C TYR A 470 -9.93 -3.35 -5.39
N GLU A 471 -9.05 -2.90 -6.31
CA GLU A 471 -8.92 -1.48 -6.66
C GLU A 471 -10.01 -1.05 -7.66
N LEU A 472 -10.49 0.21 -7.58
CA LEU A 472 -11.56 0.75 -8.45
C LEU A 472 -11.27 0.69 -9.98
N ASN A 473 -10.04 0.36 -10.37
CA ASN A 473 -9.62 0.25 -11.78
C ASN A 473 -9.36 -1.20 -12.22
N ASP A 474 -9.55 -2.18 -11.34
CA ASP A 474 -9.47 -3.60 -11.69
C ASP A 474 -10.67 -4.04 -12.56
N PRO A 475 -10.57 -5.16 -13.30
CA PRO A 475 -11.72 -5.78 -13.96
C PRO A 475 -12.84 -6.11 -12.97
N PRO A 476 -14.13 -5.93 -13.33
CA PRO A 476 -15.24 -6.34 -12.47
C PRO A 476 -15.19 -7.84 -12.16
N ALA A 477 -15.09 -8.17 -10.88
CA ALA A 477 -15.00 -9.53 -10.35
C ALA A 477 -15.86 -9.67 -9.10
N PHE A 478 -16.27 -10.91 -8.79
CA PHE A 478 -16.84 -11.25 -7.48
C PHE A 478 -15.81 -10.96 -6.40
N ASN A 479 -16.15 -10.04 -5.50
CA ASN A 479 -15.28 -9.60 -4.42
C ASN A 479 -16.08 -8.89 -3.34
N LEU A 480 -15.52 -8.84 -2.13
CA LEU A 480 -16.02 -8.06 -1.01
C LEU A 480 -15.06 -6.91 -0.74
N ASN A 481 -15.57 -5.69 -0.58
CA ASN A 481 -14.76 -4.58 -0.10
C ASN A 481 -14.63 -4.68 1.42
N LEU A 482 -13.56 -5.34 1.86
CA LEU A 482 -13.29 -5.63 3.27
C LEU A 482 -12.49 -4.53 3.99
N ILE A 483 -12.00 -3.48 3.30
CA ILE A 483 -11.07 -2.50 3.90
C ILE A 483 -11.31 -1.03 3.51
N TYR A 484 -11.83 -0.72 2.33
CA TYR A 484 -11.83 0.65 1.82
C TYR A 484 -13.09 1.42 2.21
N ASP A 485 -12.96 2.63 2.76
CA ASP A 485 -14.02 3.64 2.62
C ASP A 485 -14.05 4.15 1.17
N ARG A 486 -15.18 3.85 0.52
CA ARG A 486 -15.61 4.30 -0.80
C ARG A 486 -17.10 4.65 -0.80
N LEU A 487 -17.70 4.97 0.36
CA LEU A 487 -19.14 5.21 0.47
C LEU A 487 -19.60 6.37 -0.43
N ALA A 488 -18.76 7.40 -0.56
CA ALA A 488 -18.97 8.56 -1.43
C ALA A 488 -18.68 8.31 -2.94
N ILE A 489 -18.43 7.07 -3.36
CA ILE A 489 -18.10 6.70 -4.75
C ILE A 489 -19.21 5.79 -5.29
N SER A 490 -19.97 6.25 -6.30
CA SER A 490 -21.04 5.47 -6.92
C SER A 490 -20.59 4.62 -8.12
N ASP A 491 -19.48 4.96 -8.78
CA ASP A 491 -18.91 4.18 -9.89
C ASP A 491 -18.02 3.05 -9.34
N ARG A 492 -18.65 2.03 -8.73
CA ARG A 492 -18.01 0.87 -8.10
C ARG A 492 -18.83 -0.42 -8.29
N TYR A 493 -18.21 -1.58 -8.10
CA TYR A 493 -18.84 -2.91 -8.28
C TYR A 493 -19.00 -3.70 -6.96
N HIS A 494 -18.65 -3.08 -5.84
CA HIS A 494 -18.56 -3.69 -4.52
C HIS A 494 -19.12 -2.74 -3.47
N ASN A 495 -19.47 -3.23 -2.28
CA ASN A 495 -19.96 -2.44 -1.15
C ASN A 495 -19.09 -1.21 -0.84
N GLY A 496 -19.71 -0.12 -0.41
CA GLY A 496 -19.06 1.17 -0.20
C GLY A 496 -18.04 1.16 0.92
N GLN A 497 -18.28 0.41 2.00
CA GLN A 497 -17.38 0.29 3.15
C GLN A 497 -17.62 -1.01 3.93
N PRO A 498 -16.69 -1.46 4.79
CA PRO A 498 -16.81 -2.69 5.58
C PRO A 498 -18.05 -2.74 6.48
N GLU A 499 -18.54 -1.58 6.92
CA GLU A 499 -19.71 -1.41 7.81
C GLU A 499 -21.05 -1.75 7.13
N ARG A 500 -21.07 -2.07 5.82
CA ARG A 500 -22.24 -2.74 5.21
C ARG A 500 -22.52 -4.09 5.88
N PHE A 501 -21.51 -4.76 6.44
CA PHE A 501 -21.67 -6.06 7.08
C PHE A 501 -21.53 -5.92 8.61
N GLN A 502 -22.63 -6.11 9.33
CA GLN A 502 -22.68 -6.14 10.80
C GLN A 502 -22.74 -7.56 11.36
N ASN A 503 -23.13 -8.55 10.54
CA ASN A 503 -23.25 -9.97 10.87
C ASN A 503 -23.15 -10.84 9.59
N GLU A 504 -23.28 -12.16 9.70
CA GLU A 504 -23.21 -13.06 8.53
C GLU A 504 -24.45 -13.00 7.60
N THR A 505 -25.62 -12.61 8.10
CA THR A 505 -26.83 -12.40 7.28
C THR A 505 -26.68 -11.20 6.35
N ASP A 506 -25.89 -10.19 6.72
CA ASP A 506 -25.52 -9.10 5.80
C ASP A 506 -24.65 -9.57 4.64
N LEU A 507 -23.72 -10.50 4.87
CA LEU A 507 -22.91 -11.10 3.79
C LEU A 507 -23.78 -11.95 2.85
N GLN A 508 -24.69 -12.74 3.42
CA GLN A 508 -25.65 -13.58 2.68
C GLN A 508 -26.57 -12.72 1.80
N SER A 509 -27.27 -11.74 2.39
CA SER A 509 -28.21 -10.86 1.68
C SER A 509 -27.52 -10.03 0.59
N TYR A 510 -26.32 -9.50 0.86
CA TYR A 510 -25.53 -8.78 -0.13
C TYR A 510 -25.11 -9.68 -1.31
N MET A 511 -24.61 -10.89 -1.05
CA MET A 511 -24.21 -11.81 -2.11
C MET A 511 -25.42 -12.37 -2.88
N ARG A 512 -26.58 -12.53 -2.23
CA ARG A 512 -27.87 -12.84 -2.88
C ARG A 512 -28.24 -11.75 -3.88
N GLY A 513 -28.26 -10.48 -3.46
CA GLY A 513 -28.54 -9.35 -4.35
C GLY A 513 -27.57 -9.23 -5.55
N ILE A 514 -26.28 -9.54 -5.36
CA ILE A 514 -25.32 -9.67 -6.46
C ILE A 514 -25.75 -10.75 -7.45
N LEU A 515 -26.05 -11.96 -6.96
CA LEU A 515 -26.40 -13.08 -7.84
C LEU A 515 -27.76 -12.92 -8.50
N ASP A 516 -28.72 -12.27 -7.86
CA ASP A 516 -30.03 -11.99 -8.46
C ASP A 516 -29.88 -11.09 -9.70
N VAL A 517 -29.03 -10.06 -9.62
CA VAL A 517 -28.66 -9.23 -10.79
C VAL A 517 -27.85 -10.03 -11.81
N VAL A 518 -26.79 -10.73 -11.39
CA VAL A 518 -25.88 -11.42 -12.32
C VAL A 518 -26.58 -12.57 -13.04
N TYR A 519 -27.40 -13.37 -12.38
CA TYR A 519 -28.11 -14.50 -13.00
C TYR A 519 -29.22 -14.02 -13.93
N THR A 520 -29.94 -12.95 -13.58
CA THR A 520 -30.90 -12.29 -14.49
C THR A 520 -30.20 -11.81 -15.77
N LEU A 521 -29.01 -11.20 -15.65
CA LEU A 521 -28.22 -10.72 -16.78
C LEU A 521 -27.54 -11.84 -17.59
N ASP A 522 -27.15 -12.94 -16.94
CA ASP A 522 -26.60 -14.14 -17.60
C ASP A 522 -27.70 -14.92 -18.32
N TYR A 523 -28.90 -15.04 -17.74
CA TYR A 523 -30.07 -15.62 -18.40
C TYR A 523 -30.51 -14.81 -19.63
N ALA A 524 -30.58 -13.48 -19.51
CA ALA A 524 -30.92 -12.62 -20.65
C ALA A 524 -29.95 -12.80 -21.83
N GLU A 525 -28.65 -12.97 -21.54
CA GLU A 525 -27.63 -13.27 -22.56
C GLU A 525 -27.80 -14.69 -23.15
N ALA A 526 -28.11 -15.67 -22.30
CA ALA A 526 -28.33 -17.06 -22.70
C ALA A 526 -29.53 -17.22 -23.64
N ASP A 527 -30.71 -16.68 -23.30
CA ASP A 527 -31.92 -16.76 -24.12
C ASP A 527 -31.67 -16.32 -25.58
N ILE A 528 -31.04 -15.15 -25.74
CA ILE A 528 -30.69 -14.60 -27.06
C ILE A 528 -29.78 -15.56 -27.84
N MET A 529 -28.80 -16.18 -27.17
CA MET A 529 -27.79 -17.04 -27.79
C MET A 529 -28.25 -18.48 -28.03
N LEU A 530 -29.19 -18.99 -27.24
CA LEU A 530 -29.81 -20.31 -27.45
C LEU A 530 -30.64 -20.34 -28.74
N ALA A 531 -31.20 -19.19 -29.16
CA ALA A 531 -31.89 -19.01 -30.43
C ALA A 531 -30.95 -18.76 -31.66
N LYS A 532 -29.62 -18.76 -31.50
CA LYS A 532 -28.64 -18.52 -32.59
C LYS A 532 -28.16 -19.82 -33.24
N SER A 533 -27.45 -19.71 -34.38
CA SER A 533 -26.89 -20.87 -35.08
C SER A 533 -25.80 -21.59 -34.27
N ALA A 534 -25.51 -22.85 -34.60
CA ALA A 534 -24.43 -23.60 -33.95
C ALA A 534 -23.06 -22.93 -34.15
N GLU A 535 -22.81 -22.32 -35.31
CA GLU A 535 -21.58 -21.57 -35.60
C GLU A 535 -21.49 -20.25 -34.80
N GLU A 536 -22.62 -19.61 -34.51
CA GLU A 536 -22.68 -18.45 -33.61
C GLU A 536 -22.44 -18.88 -32.16
N LYS A 537 -23.05 -19.98 -31.71
CA LYS A 537 -22.80 -20.61 -30.40
C LYS A 537 -21.33 -20.99 -30.23
N VAL A 538 -20.67 -21.57 -31.24
CA VAL A 538 -19.21 -21.88 -31.22
C VAL A 538 -18.32 -20.63 -31.11
N LYS A 539 -18.76 -19.46 -31.62
CA LYS A 539 -18.03 -18.19 -31.41
C LYS A 539 -18.24 -17.64 -30.00
N TRP A 540 -19.45 -17.79 -29.45
CA TRP A 540 -19.87 -17.15 -28.21
C TRP A 540 -19.54 -17.96 -26.95
N PHE A 541 -19.47 -19.29 -27.07
CA PHE A 541 -19.32 -20.21 -25.94
C PHE A 541 -18.02 -21.01 -26.02
N HIS A 542 -17.43 -21.21 -24.84
CA HIS A 542 -16.37 -22.17 -24.55
C HIS A 542 -16.91 -23.21 -23.55
N LYS A 543 -16.19 -24.32 -23.41
CA LYS A 543 -16.51 -25.38 -22.45
C LYS A 543 -15.45 -25.44 -21.37
N LEU A 544 -15.90 -25.49 -20.12
CA LEU A 544 -15.09 -25.74 -18.94
C LEU A 544 -15.10 -27.24 -18.64
N GLU A 545 -13.93 -27.76 -18.29
CA GLU A 545 -13.66 -29.17 -18.02
C GLU A 545 -12.78 -29.25 -16.78
N GLN A 546 -12.96 -30.30 -15.97
CA GLN A 546 -12.07 -30.60 -14.86
C GLN A 546 -10.99 -31.58 -15.34
N ILE A 547 -9.73 -31.31 -15.04
CA ILE A 547 -8.59 -32.21 -15.32
C ILE A 547 -7.92 -32.57 -14.00
N GLU A 548 -7.62 -33.85 -13.78
CA GLU A 548 -6.89 -34.29 -12.58
C GLU A 548 -5.52 -33.61 -12.50
N ASP A 549 -5.19 -33.07 -11.32
CA ASP A 549 -3.91 -32.42 -11.03
C ASP A 549 -2.79 -33.48 -11.01
N PRO A 550 -1.79 -33.42 -11.91
CA PRO A 550 -0.78 -34.48 -12.05
C PRO A 550 0.23 -34.53 -10.89
N ASP A 551 0.32 -33.46 -10.09
CA ASP A 551 1.24 -33.37 -8.96
C ASP A 551 0.48 -33.53 -7.63
N ASN A 552 1.09 -34.16 -6.63
CA ASN A 552 0.55 -34.12 -5.26
C ASN A 552 0.61 -32.71 -4.66
N ARG A 553 -0.33 -32.38 -3.77
CA ARG A 553 -0.39 -31.16 -2.94
C ARG A 553 0.12 -31.49 -1.52
N TYR A 554 0.66 -30.51 -0.78
CA TYR A 554 1.18 -30.76 0.59
C TYR A 554 0.07 -31.17 1.58
N ASN A 555 -1.15 -30.75 1.30
CA ASN A 555 -2.38 -31.07 2.02
C ASN A 555 -3.32 -31.94 1.17
N GLN A 556 -2.80 -33.01 0.53
CA GLN A 556 -3.56 -33.91 -0.35
C GLN A 556 -4.81 -34.52 0.32
N GLY A 557 -4.86 -34.57 1.64
CA GLY A 557 -5.93 -35.21 2.41
C GLY A 557 -5.82 -36.73 2.45
N GLU A 558 -6.94 -37.39 2.73
CA GLU A 558 -6.97 -38.84 2.97
C GLU A 558 -6.68 -39.68 1.71
N LYS A 559 -6.18 -40.89 1.91
CA LYS A 559 -5.69 -41.76 0.84
C LYS A 559 -6.76 -42.04 -0.22
N GLY A 560 -6.48 -41.64 -1.47
CA GLY A 560 -7.39 -41.77 -2.61
C GLY A 560 -7.91 -40.41 -3.11
N SER A 561 -7.70 -39.34 -2.35
CA SER A 561 -8.05 -37.98 -2.75
C SER A 561 -7.31 -37.54 -4.03
N LYS A 562 -8.08 -37.13 -5.03
CA LYS A 562 -7.65 -36.62 -6.35
C LYS A 562 -8.25 -35.23 -6.54
N HIS A 563 -7.42 -34.20 -6.64
CA HIS A 563 -7.87 -32.83 -6.85
C HIS A 563 -7.80 -32.46 -8.33
N ASN A 564 -8.65 -31.52 -8.76
CA ASN A 564 -8.71 -31.09 -10.15
C ASN A 564 -8.10 -29.70 -10.38
N LEU A 565 -7.91 -29.39 -11.65
CA LEU A 565 -7.57 -28.11 -12.24
C LEU A 565 -8.69 -27.70 -13.20
N ASP A 566 -9.05 -26.42 -13.21
CA ASP A 566 -10.00 -25.89 -14.19
C ASP A 566 -9.33 -25.78 -15.56
N SER A 567 -9.96 -26.33 -16.59
CA SER A 567 -9.48 -26.23 -17.97
C SER A 567 -10.59 -25.72 -18.88
N VAL A 568 -10.27 -24.79 -19.78
CA VAL A 568 -11.25 -24.23 -20.71
C VAL A 568 -10.80 -24.43 -22.14
N ARG A 569 -11.69 -24.95 -22.98
CA ARG A 569 -11.45 -25.14 -24.42
C ARG A 569 -12.58 -24.54 -25.27
N LYS A 570 -12.34 -24.49 -26.57
CA LYS A 570 -13.39 -24.15 -27.53
C LYS A 570 -14.47 -25.23 -27.56
N LEU A 571 -15.70 -24.78 -27.75
CA LEU A 571 -16.84 -25.63 -28.04
C LEU A 571 -16.73 -26.21 -29.45
N THR A 572 -17.13 -27.47 -29.65
CA THR A 572 -17.25 -28.07 -30.99
C THR A 572 -18.64 -27.85 -31.57
N LEU A 573 -18.80 -27.93 -32.90
CA LEU A 573 -20.10 -27.70 -33.56
C LEU A 573 -21.19 -28.69 -33.06
N ALA A 574 -20.84 -29.97 -32.96
CA ALA A 574 -21.73 -31.03 -32.47
C ALA A 574 -21.99 -31.01 -30.94
N GLU A 575 -21.26 -30.18 -30.18
CA GLU A 575 -21.66 -29.80 -28.82
C GLU A 575 -22.63 -28.59 -28.89
N ALA A 576 -22.34 -27.58 -29.71
CA ALA A 576 -23.15 -26.37 -29.84
C ALA A 576 -24.56 -26.61 -30.41
N GLU A 577 -24.73 -27.60 -31.28
CA GLU A 577 -26.02 -28.08 -31.80
C GLU A 577 -26.95 -28.60 -30.69
N LYS A 578 -26.38 -29.05 -29.55
CA LYS A 578 -27.14 -29.63 -28.43
C LYS A 578 -27.54 -28.59 -27.37
N LEU A 579 -26.96 -27.39 -27.39
CA LEU A 579 -27.26 -26.32 -26.44
C LEU A 579 -28.55 -25.61 -26.84
N ASN A 580 -29.68 -26.01 -26.28
CA ASN A 580 -31.01 -25.50 -26.63
C ASN A 580 -31.74 -24.83 -25.44
N THR A 581 -31.33 -25.14 -24.22
CA THR A 581 -31.87 -24.61 -22.96
C THR A 581 -30.76 -24.07 -22.04
N ILE A 582 -31.13 -23.28 -21.03
CA ILE A 582 -30.21 -22.88 -19.95
C ILE A 582 -29.63 -24.10 -19.21
N ASP A 583 -30.46 -25.14 -19.02
CA ASP A 583 -30.08 -26.43 -18.45
C ASP A 583 -28.96 -27.14 -19.22
N ASP A 584 -28.95 -27.04 -20.55
CA ASP A 584 -27.85 -27.57 -21.37
C ASP A 584 -26.54 -26.81 -21.12
N LEU A 585 -26.60 -25.47 -20.97
CA LEU A 585 -25.42 -24.65 -20.67
C LEU A 585 -24.83 -25.00 -19.30
N ILE A 586 -25.68 -25.29 -18.31
CA ILE A 586 -25.26 -25.65 -16.95
C ILE A 586 -24.65 -27.06 -16.94
N ARG A 587 -25.40 -28.05 -17.45
CA ARG A 587 -25.00 -29.47 -17.50
C ARG A 587 -23.71 -29.68 -18.29
N ASP A 588 -23.61 -29.12 -19.50
CA ASP A 588 -22.46 -29.34 -20.38
C ASP A 588 -21.27 -28.42 -20.05
N SER A 589 -21.34 -27.73 -18.89
CA SER A 589 -20.30 -26.88 -18.30
C SER A 589 -19.83 -25.74 -19.22
N ILE A 590 -20.80 -24.99 -19.73
CA ILE A 590 -20.57 -23.92 -20.70
C ILE A 590 -20.24 -22.59 -20.01
N ILE A 591 -19.32 -21.84 -20.60
CA ILE A 591 -18.97 -20.46 -20.22
C ILE A 591 -18.84 -19.59 -21.48
N VAL A 592 -18.85 -18.26 -21.35
CA VAL A 592 -18.68 -17.36 -22.50
C VAL A 592 -17.22 -17.34 -23.01
N SER A 593 -17.02 -17.30 -24.32
CA SER A 593 -15.70 -17.32 -24.99
C SER A 593 -14.83 -16.07 -24.75
N ARG A 594 -15.38 -15.08 -24.05
CA ARG A 594 -14.69 -13.87 -23.57
C ARG A 594 -14.13 -13.99 -22.14
N TYR A 595 -14.47 -15.05 -21.40
CA TYR A 595 -13.98 -15.30 -20.04
C TYR A 595 -12.46 -15.44 -20.04
N GLU A 596 -11.73 -14.54 -19.36
CA GLU A 596 -10.26 -14.51 -19.38
C GLU A 596 -9.67 -15.45 -18.32
N VAL A 597 -9.38 -16.70 -18.70
CA VAL A 597 -8.87 -17.77 -17.81
C VAL A 597 -7.37 -17.65 -17.49
N ASN A 598 -6.55 -17.18 -18.43
CA ASN A 598 -5.10 -17.06 -18.22
C ASN A 598 -4.61 -15.68 -18.70
N GLY A 599 -4.70 -14.70 -17.79
CA GLY A 599 -4.28 -13.31 -17.99
C GLY A 599 -5.16 -12.53 -18.96
N THR A 600 -5.09 -12.87 -20.25
CA THR A 600 -6.02 -12.41 -21.31
C THR A 600 -6.38 -13.51 -22.31
N GLN A 601 -5.91 -14.74 -22.09
CA GLN A 601 -6.32 -15.90 -22.89
C GLN A 601 -7.67 -16.40 -22.39
N THR A 602 -8.54 -16.84 -23.31
CA THR A 602 -9.90 -17.31 -22.98
C THR A 602 -10.05 -18.83 -23.07
N ALA A 603 -8.96 -19.54 -23.33
CA ALA A 603 -8.84 -21.00 -23.27
C ALA A 603 -7.44 -21.39 -22.76
N GLY A 604 -7.35 -22.56 -22.16
CA GLY A 604 -6.17 -23.09 -21.47
C GLY A 604 -6.53 -23.65 -20.09
N THR A 605 -5.59 -24.38 -19.49
CA THR A 605 -5.69 -24.91 -18.12
C THR A 605 -5.16 -23.88 -17.11
N MET A 606 -5.88 -23.73 -16.01
CA MET A 606 -5.52 -22.89 -14.86
C MET A 606 -4.78 -23.75 -13.83
N ALA A 607 -3.67 -23.24 -13.31
CA ALA A 607 -2.88 -23.97 -12.32
C ALA A 607 -3.52 -23.88 -10.92
N ARG A 608 -3.12 -24.78 -10.03
CA ARG A 608 -3.44 -24.66 -8.59
C ARG A 608 -2.72 -23.46 -7.96
N ASN A 609 -3.30 -22.91 -6.88
CA ASN A 609 -2.70 -21.79 -6.12
C ASN A 609 -2.46 -20.54 -6.99
N GLY A 610 -3.37 -20.26 -7.91
CA GLY A 610 -3.21 -19.18 -8.88
C GLY A 610 -3.96 -17.92 -8.49
N TYR A 611 -3.43 -16.78 -8.93
CA TYR A 611 -3.97 -15.42 -8.73
C TYR A 611 -5.20 -15.15 -9.63
N TYR A 612 -6.12 -16.11 -9.70
CA TYR A 612 -7.31 -16.07 -10.53
C TYR A 612 -8.45 -15.29 -9.87
N VAL A 613 -9.46 -14.99 -10.66
CA VAL A 613 -10.65 -14.24 -10.27
C VAL A 613 -11.87 -14.86 -10.92
N VAL A 614 -13.04 -14.63 -10.33
CA VAL A 614 -14.32 -14.89 -10.97
C VAL A 614 -14.83 -13.57 -11.54
N PRO A 615 -14.86 -13.35 -12.87
CA PRO A 615 -15.42 -12.14 -13.46
C PRO A 615 -16.89 -11.98 -13.12
N LEU A 616 -17.34 -10.73 -12.93
CA LEU A 616 -18.72 -10.43 -12.51
C LEU A 616 -19.72 -10.52 -13.68
N PHE A 617 -19.26 -10.35 -14.92
CA PHE A 617 -20.11 -10.18 -16.12
C PHE A 617 -19.75 -11.11 -17.31
N SER A 618 -18.71 -11.93 -17.17
CA SER A 618 -18.44 -13.02 -18.11
C SER A 618 -19.18 -14.26 -17.62
N ALA A 619 -20.34 -14.57 -18.23
CA ALA A 619 -21.24 -15.60 -17.74
C ALA A 619 -20.57 -16.98 -17.63
N ASN A 620 -20.77 -17.63 -16.47
CA ASN A 620 -20.29 -18.96 -16.17
C ASN A 620 -21.47 -19.81 -15.65
N TYR A 621 -22.01 -20.63 -16.55
CA TYR A 621 -23.20 -21.45 -16.27
C TYR A 621 -22.84 -22.74 -15.55
N ALA A 622 -21.57 -23.18 -15.60
CA ALA A 622 -21.15 -24.50 -15.15
C ALA A 622 -21.49 -24.80 -13.68
N GLY A 623 -21.98 -26.01 -13.43
CA GLY A 623 -22.29 -26.57 -12.11
C GLY A 623 -21.41 -27.79 -11.79
N VAL A 624 -20.09 -27.66 -11.94
CA VAL A 624 -19.14 -28.78 -11.72
C VAL A 624 -19.00 -29.16 -10.25
N GLN A 625 -18.61 -30.40 -9.98
CA GLN A 625 -18.11 -30.86 -8.68
C GLN A 625 -17.05 -31.94 -8.92
N ASN A 626 -16.18 -32.17 -7.94
CA ASN A 626 -15.26 -33.30 -7.93
C ASN A 626 -15.69 -34.34 -6.88
N ASP A 627 -16.03 -35.55 -7.32
CA ASP A 627 -16.43 -36.66 -6.45
C ASP A 627 -15.24 -37.25 -5.65
N HIS A 628 -13.99 -36.96 -6.05
CA HIS A 628 -12.77 -37.52 -5.46
C HIS A 628 -11.86 -36.50 -4.75
N GLY A 629 -12.26 -35.23 -4.64
CA GLY A 629 -11.45 -34.18 -4.02
C GLY A 629 -12.08 -32.82 -4.25
N VAL A 630 -11.25 -31.80 -4.48
CA VAL A 630 -11.73 -30.44 -4.80
C VAL A 630 -11.72 -30.18 -6.31
N SER A 631 -12.69 -29.40 -6.78
CA SER A 631 -12.66 -28.77 -8.11
C SER A 631 -11.53 -27.74 -8.22
N GLY A 632 -11.35 -27.17 -9.41
CA GLY A 632 -10.31 -26.19 -9.67
C GLY A 632 -10.48 -24.83 -8.96
N ASP A 633 -9.36 -24.11 -8.88
CA ASP A 633 -9.16 -22.80 -8.25
C ASP A 633 -10.24 -21.73 -8.55
N VAL A 634 -10.84 -21.73 -9.74
CA VAL A 634 -11.85 -20.75 -10.17
C VAL A 634 -13.26 -21.23 -9.88
N MET A 635 -13.55 -22.52 -10.10
CA MET A 635 -14.88 -23.06 -9.80
C MET A 635 -15.15 -23.12 -8.30
N ILE A 636 -14.15 -23.48 -7.49
CA ILE A 636 -14.21 -23.38 -6.02
C ILE A 636 -14.58 -21.96 -5.57
N ARG A 637 -13.90 -20.93 -6.08
CA ARG A 637 -14.20 -19.52 -5.75
C ARG A 637 -15.61 -19.11 -6.18
N ARG A 638 -16.03 -19.49 -7.40
CA ARG A 638 -17.38 -19.18 -7.92
C ARG A 638 -18.45 -19.81 -7.04
N GLN A 639 -18.31 -21.10 -6.72
CA GLN A 639 -19.28 -21.86 -5.96
C GLN A 639 -19.30 -21.45 -4.49
N ALA A 640 -18.16 -21.06 -3.90
CA ALA A 640 -18.13 -20.47 -2.56
C ALA A 640 -18.99 -19.20 -2.45
N PHE A 641 -19.01 -18.33 -3.49
CA PHE A 641 -19.91 -17.18 -3.53
C PHE A 641 -21.37 -17.55 -3.80
N GLU A 642 -21.64 -18.59 -4.60
CA GLU A 642 -23.00 -19.12 -4.83
C GLU A 642 -23.60 -19.72 -3.54
N LEU A 643 -22.79 -20.45 -2.76
CA LEU A 643 -23.19 -21.01 -1.46
C LEU A 643 -23.29 -19.93 -0.37
N LEU A 644 -22.48 -18.85 -0.42
CA LEU A 644 -22.61 -17.70 0.47
C LEU A 644 -23.96 -16.98 0.31
N ALA A 645 -24.43 -16.83 -0.92
CA ALA A 645 -25.71 -16.18 -1.20
C ALA A 645 -26.91 -16.99 -0.69
N GLU A 646 -26.85 -18.31 -0.83
CA GLU A 646 -27.96 -19.19 -0.45
C GLU A 646 -27.93 -19.53 1.04
N TYR A 647 -26.85 -20.13 1.52
CA TYR A 647 -26.75 -20.72 2.87
C TYR A 647 -25.90 -19.87 3.85
N GLY A 648 -25.46 -18.68 3.44
CA GLY A 648 -24.71 -17.77 4.30
C GLY A 648 -23.25 -18.16 4.55
N TYR A 649 -22.59 -17.44 5.47
CA TYR A 649 -21.15 -17.59 5.66
C TYR A 649 -20.80 -18.91 6.33
N TYR A 650 -21.42 -19.24 7.48
CA TYR A 650 -21.14 -20.50 8.17
C TYR A 650 -22.03 -21.69 7.78
N GLY A 651 -23.13 -21.46 7.05
CA GLY A 651 -23.94 -22.56 6.47
C GLY A 651 -23.47 -23.00 5.07
N GLY A 652 -22.97 -22.07 4.25
CA GLY A 652 -22.55 -22.36 2.86
C GLY A 652 -21.06 -22.22 2.60
N MET A 653 -20.52 -21.01 2.76
CA MET A 653 -19.15 -20.71 2.32
C MET A 653 -18.08 -21.45 3.13
N VAL A 654 -18.09 -21.33 4.47
CA VAL A 654 -17.06 -21.90 5.34
C VAL A 654 -17.04 -23.44 5.32
N PRO A 655 -18.17 -24.17 5.37
CA PRO A 655 -18.13 -25.63 5.30
C PRO A 655 -17.56 -26.14 3.98
N TYR A 656 -17.81 -25.42 2.87
CA TYR A 656 -17.28 -25.75 1.55
C TYR A 656 -15.75 -25.53 1.43
N ILE A 657 -15.25 -24.36 1.88
CA ILE A 657 -13.84 -23.98 1.72
C ILE A 657 -12.94 -24.36 2.91
N SER A 658 -13.42 -25.15 3.88
CA SER A 658 -12.64 -25.57 5.04
C SER A 658 -12.58 -27.09 5.21
N ASN A 659 -11.83 -27.53 6.22
CA ASN A 659 -11.80 -28.90 6.70
C ASN A 659 -12.90 -29.23 7.74
N GLN A 660 -13.99 -28.45 7.82
CA GLN A 660 -15.07 -28.61 8.81
C GLN A 660 -15.62 -30.04 8.93
N TYR A 661 -15.80 -30.74 7.80
CA TYR A 661 -16.28 -32.12 7.77
C TYR A 661 -15.18 -33.19 7.64
N LYS A 662 -13.90 -32.83 7.81
CA LYS A 662 -12.76 -33.72 7.56
C LYS A 662 -12.75 -34.98 8.43
N GLU A 663 -12.80 -34.80 9.75
CA GLU A 663 -12.74 -35.94 10.67
C GLU A 663 -14.05 -36.75 10.64
N VAL A 664 -15.17 -36.13 10.25
CA VAL A 664 -16.45 -36.83 9.99
C VAL A 664 -16.31 -37.74 8.77
N ALA A 665 -15.86 -37.21 7.62
CA ALA A 665 -15.60 -38.00 6.41
C ALA A 665 -14.67 -39.20 6.68
N LYS A 666 -13.60 -38.95 7.43
CA LYS A 666 -12.64 -39.96 7.88
C LYS A 666 -13.28 -41.04 8.76
N SER A 667 -14.15 -40.65 9.70
CA SER A 667 -14.90 -41.60 10.55
C SER A 667 -15.90 -42.44 9.74
N GLU A 668 -16.53 -41.85 8.73
CA GLU A 668 -17.39 -42.50 7.74
C GLU A 668 -16.59 -43.30 6.67
N GLN A 669 -15.27 -43.41 6.83
CA GLN A 669 -14.32 -44.12 5.94
C GLN A 669 -14.32 -43.62 4.48
N THR A 670 -14.66 -42.35 4.28
CA THR A 670 -14.69 -41.69 2.97
C THR A 670 -13.72 -40.51 2.88
N ILE A 671 -13.60 -39.93 1.69
CA ILE A 671 -12.69 -38.82 1.37
C ILE A 671 -13.44 -37.48 1.34
N LEU A 672 -12.74 -36.40 1.70
CA LEU A 672 -13.30 -35.05 1.82
C LEU A 672 -13.46 -34.36 0.44
N SER A 673 -14.34 -34.89 -0.39
CA SER A 673 -14.61 -34.38 -1.74
C SER A 673 -15.66 -33.27 -1.78
N ASP A 674 -15.80 -32.59 -2.93
CA ASP A 674 -16.88 -31.62 -3.16
C ASP A 674 -18.23 -32.31 -2.98
N ARG A 675 -18.44 -33.47 -3.61
CA ARG A 675 -19.68 -34.26 -3.48
C ARG A 675 -20.04 -34.51 -2.02
N TYR A 676 -19.06 -34.92 -1.22
CA TYR A 676 -19.29 -35.23 0.19
C TYR A 676 -19.78 -34.01 0.97
N VAL A 677 -19.15 -32.86 0.77
CA VAL A 677 -19.49 -31.63 1.50
C VAL A 677 -20.75 -30.96 0.97
N LEU A 678 -20.96 -30.97 -0.34
CA LEU A 678 -22.19 -30.45 -0.95
C LEU A 678 -23.41 -31.23 -0.48
N ALA A 679 -23.32 -32.56 -0.30
CA ALA A 679 -24.39 -33.34 0.34
C ALA A 679 -24.67 -32.90 1.79
N LYS A 680 -23.63 -32.58 2.59
CA LYS A 680 -23.79 -32.07 3.97
C LYS A 680 -24.33 -30.61 4.02
N ILE A 681 -24.12 -29.79 2.98
CA ILE A 681 -24.64 -28.41 2.89
C ILE A 681 -26.07 -28.38 2.32
N PHE A 682 -26.32 -29.09 1.21
CA PHE A 682 -27.62 -29.12 0.54
C PHE A 682 -28.66 -29.96 1.29
N GLY A 683 -28.24 -30.94 2.09
CA GLY A 683 -29.13 -31.90 2.73
C GLY A 683 -29.95 -32.66 1.68
N SER A 684 -31.27 -32.48 1.70
CA SER A 684 -32.20 -33.06 0.72
C SER A 684 -32.61 -32.10 -0.40
N ALA A 685 -32.13 -30.85 -0.42
CA ALA A 685 -32.57 -29.83 -1.39
C ALA A 685 -32.05 -30.09 -2.81
N TYR A 686 -30.80 -30.54 -2.95
CA TYR A 686 -30.12 -30.74 -4.24
C TYR A 686 -29.17 -31.95 -4.16
N GLU A 687 -29.16 -32.82 -5.18
CA GLU A 687 -28.21 -33.95 -5.24
C GLU A 687 -26.81 -33.50 -5.70
N THR A 688 -26.75 -32.59 -6.68
CA THR A 688 -25.48 -32.11 -7.25
C THR A 688 -25.40 -30.59 -7.35
N MET A 689 -24.17 -30.09 -7.51
CA MET A 689 -23.91 -28.68 -7.85
C MET A 689 -24.58 -28.26 -9.18
N THR A 690 -24.82 -29.19 -10.11
CA THR A 690 -25.58 -28.92 -11.34
C THR A 690 -27.06 -28.65 -11.03
N ASP A 691 -27.68 -29.43 -10.15
CA ASP A 691 -29.10 -29.28 -9.81
C ASP A 691 -29.37 -28.01 -8.99
N PHE A 692 -28.49 -27.73 -8.02
CA PHE A 692 -28.43 -26.43 -7.34
C PHE A 692 -28.32 -25.28 -8.35
N LYS A 693 -27.36 -25.35 -9.29
CA LYS A 693 -27.12 -24.28 -10.26
C LYS A 693 -28.32 -24.05 -11.20
N LYS A 694 -29.03 -25.12 -11.60
CA LYS A 694 -30.30 -25.04 -12.34
C LYS A 694 -31.40 -24.36 -11.54
N ALA A 695 -31.68 -24.84 -10.33
CA ALA A 695 -32.71 -24.27 -9.46
C ALA A 695 -32.43 -22.79 -9.14
N MET A 696 -31.16 -22.44 -8.94
CA MET A 696 -30.73 -21.05 -8.75
C MET A 696 -30.97 -20.18 -9.99
N PHE A 697 -30.84 -20.68 -11.21
CA PHE A 697 -31.27 -19.95 -12.42
C PHE A 697 -32.80 -19.87 -12.53
N GLN A 698 -33.50 -21.00 -12.36
CA GLN A 698 -34.96 -21.06 -12.46
C GLN A 698 -35.65 -20.06 -11.53
N ARG A 699 -35.22 -19.98 -10.26
CA ARG A 699 -35.78 -19.00 -9.30
C ARG A 699 -35.70 -17.55 -9.79
N ARG A 700 -34.65 -17.17 -10.54
CA ARG A 700 -34.56 -15.81 -11.11
C ARG A 700 -35.40 -15.65 -12.37
N ILE A 701 -35.56 -16.72 -13.17
CA ILE A 701 -36.45 -16.78 -14.34
C ILE A 701 -37.93 -16.61 -13.90
N ASP A 702 -38.33 -17.27 -12.80
CA ASP A 702 -39.68 -17.16 -12.26
C ASP A 702 -39.98 -15.72 -11.77
N ASN A 703 -39.00 -15.05 -11.17
CA ASN A 703 -39.14 -13.70 -10.59
C ASN A 703 -38.87 -12.53 -11.58
N LEU A 704 -38.74 -12.79 -12.89
CA LEU A 704 -38.47 -11.73 -13.88
C LEU A 704 -39.59 -10.67 -13.97
N HIS A 705 -40.80 -11.01 -13.57
CA HIS A 705 -41.95 -10.10 -13.51
C HIS A 705 -41.94 -9.18 -12.29
N GLU A 706 -41.19 -9.53 -11.24
CA GLU A 706 -41.05 -8.74 -10.01
C GLU A 706 -39.89 -7.74 -10.07
N LEU A 707 -39.12 -7.67 -11.15
CA LEU A 707 -37.95 -6.77 -11.25
C LEU A 707 -38.37 -5.29 -11.14
N LYS A 708 -37.78 -4.57 -10.17
CA LYS A 708 -38.00 -3.13 -9.98
C LYS A 708 -37.44 -2.32 -11.16
N PRO A 709 -38.15 -1.29 -11.64
CA PRO A 709 -37.64 -0.39 -12.67
C PRO A 709 -36.31 0.26 -12.29
N VAL A 710 -35.36 0.31 -13.24
CA VAL A 710 -34.02 0.86 -13.04
C VAL A 710 -33.59 1.75 -14.21
N THR A 711 -32.96 2.90 -13.93
CA THR A 711 -32.48 3.84 -14.96
C THR A 711 -30.95 3.77 -15.09
N ILE A 712 -30.47 3.63 -16.33
CA ILE A 712 -29.04 3.54 -16.69
C ILE A 712 -28.61 4.63 -17.67
N THR A 713 -27.30 4.90 -17.77
CA THR A 713 -26.73 5.78 -18.81
C THR A 713 -26.17 4.94 -19.96
N TRP A 714 -27.03 4.50 -20.87
CA TRP A 714 -26.62 3.65 -22.00
C TRP A 714 -26.26 4.46 -23.25
N LYS A 715 -25.06 4.22 -23.81
CA LYS A 715 -24.57 4.88 -25.05
C LYS A 715 -24.66 6.42 -25.05
N ASN A 716 -24.58 7.06 -23.87
CA ASN A 716 -24.78 8.50 -23.58
C ASN A 716 -26.24 9.00 -23.60
N GLN A 717 -27.21 8.09 -23.48
CA GLN A 717 -28.64 8.39 -23.30
C GLN A 717 -29.10 7.88 -21.94
N SER A 718 -30.06 8.55 -21.31
CA SER A 718 -30.78 7.98 -20.17
C SER A 718 -31.74 6.92 -20.70
N VAL A 719 -31.70 5.71 -20.15
CA VAL A 719 -32.59 4.61 -20.53
C VAL A 719 -33.17 4.01 -19.27
N GLU A 720 -34.49 4.08 -19.16
CA GLU A 720 -35.24 3.33 -18.16
C GLU A 720 -35.48 1.89 -18.65
N ILE A 721 -35.30 0.96 -17.73
CA ILE A 721 -35.58 -0.46 -17.88
C ILE A 721 -36.68 -0.76 -16.87
N ASN A 722 -37.91 -0.85 -17.35
CA ASN A 722 -39.13 -1.00 -16.56
C ASN A 722 -39.64 -2.46 -16.48
N ASP A 723 -39.08 -3.35 -17.29
CA ASP A 723 -39.44 -4.78 -17.37
C ASP A 723 -38.28 -5.61 -17.96
N PHE A 724 -38.41 -6.94 -17.94
CA PHE A 724 -37.39 -7.85 -18.48
C PHE A 724 -37.26 -7.80 -20.01
N GLU A 725 -38.33 -7.62 -20.78
CA GLU A 725 -38.23 -7.56 -22.24
C GLU A 725 -37.44 -6.32 -22.69
N LYS A 726 -37.58 -5.20 -21.96
CA LYS A 726 -36.77 -4.00 -22.16
C LYS A 726 -35.29 -4.25 -21.91
N LEU A 727 -34.94 -4.99 -20.85
CA LEU A 727 -33.57 -5.44 -20.54
C LEU A 727 -33.04 -6.35 -21.66
N ARG A 728 -33.84 -7.34 -22.05
CA ARG A 728 -33.53 -8.36 -23.06
C ARG A 728 -33.32 -7.76 -24.45
N LEU A 729 -34.11 -6.77 -24.86
CA LEU A 729 -33.92 -6.03 -26.12
C LEU A 729 -32.58 -5.27 -26.15
N LEU A 730 -32.21 -4.61 -25.05
CA LEU A 730 -30.89 -3.96 -24.92
C LEU A 730 -29.74 -4.97 -24.95
N MET A 731 -29.93 -6.13 -24.30
CA MET A 731 -28.97 -7.24 -24.32
C MET A 731 -28.82 -7.81 -25.73
N LYS A 732 -29.90 -7.90 -26.51
CA LYS A 732 -29.87 -8.35 -27.91
C LYS A 732 -29.06 -7.42 -28.80
N GLU A 733 -29.24 -6.10 -28.71
CA GLU A 733 -28.36 -5.15 -29.41
C GLU A 733 -26.89 -5.35 -29.06
N ALA A 734 -26.59 -5.62 -27.78
CA ALA A 734 -25.24 -5.79 -27.29
C ALA A 734 -24.61 -7.09 -27.79
N VAL A 735 -25.34 -8.21 -27.73
CA VAL A 735 -24.94 -9.53 -28.25
C VAL A 735 -24.72 -9.48 -29.76
N GLU A 736 -25.64 -8.87 -30.52
CA GLU A 736 -25.51 -8.77 -31.99
C GLU A 736 -24.37 -7.83 -32.42
N SER A 737 -24.09 -6.77 -31.65
CA SER A 737 -22.88 -5.96 -31.80
C SER A 737 -21.61 -6.77 -31.52
N ASP A 738 -21.58 -7.53 -30.43
CA ASP A 738 -20.39 -8.27 -30.01
C ASP A 738 -20.11 -9.50 -30.91
N LEU A 739 -21.13 -10.18 -31.44
CA LEU A 739 -21.00 -11.26 -32.43
C LEU A 739 -20.29 -10.81 -33.72
N ILE A 740 -20.40 -9.52 -34.07
CA ILE A 740 -19.72 -8.90 -35.21
C ILE A 740 -18.31 -8.42 -34.81
N ASN A 741 -18.20 -7.75 -33.66
CA ASN A 741 -17.00 -7.00 -33.29
C ASN A 741 -15.97 -7.80 -32.47
N VAL A 742 -16.39 -8.72 -31.61
CA VAL A 742 -15.51 -9.55 -30.77
C VAL A 742 -15.00 -10.74 -31.58
N ASN A 743 -13.69 -10.81 -31.77
CA ASN A 743 -13.02 -11.78 -32.63
C ASN A 743 -11.78 -12.35 -31.93
N ALA A 744 -11.64 -13.67 -31.91
CA ALA A 744 -10.48 -14.36 -31.36
C ALA A 744 -9.21 -14.10 -32.19
N LEU A 745 -8.09 -13.82 -31.52
CA LEU A 745 -6.80 -13.54 -32.13
C LEU A 745 -5.85 -14.75 -32.09
N PRO A 746 -4.88 -14.84 -33.03
CA PRO A 746 -3.73 -15.73 -32.89
C PRO A 746 -3.01 -15.49 -31.55
N GLY A 747 -2.99 -16.52 -30.69
CA GLY A 747 -2.53 -16.43 -29.30
C GLY A 747 -3.62 -16.68 -28.24
N GLY A 748 -4.88 -16.89 -28.64
CA GLY A 748 -5.95 -17.36 -27.74
C GLY A 748 -6.62 -16.27 -26.88
N SER A 749 -6.49 -15.00 -27.28
CA SER A 749 -7.11 -13.84 -26.63
C SER A 749 -8.06 -13.14 -27.61
N ASN A 750 -9.05 -12.40 -27.12
CA ASN A 750 -9.97 -11.65 -27.99
C ASN A 750 -9.43 -10.25 -28.34
N ASN A 751 -9.84 -9.72 -29.49
CA ASN A 751 -9.47 -8.38 -29.97
C ASN A 751 -9.99 -7.24 -29.08
N ILE A 752 -11.07 -7.50 -28.33
CA ILE A 752 -11.68 -6.69 -27.30
C ILE A 752 -11.67 -7.57 -26.03
N ARG A 753 -11.20 -7.04 -24.90
CA ARG A 753 -11.27 -7.76 -23.60
C ARG A 753 -12.70 -7.71 -23.06
N ALA A 754 -13.07 -8.74 -22.29
CA ALA A 754 -14.33 -8.90 -21.56
C ALA A 754 -14.99 -7.57 -21.13
N GLN A 755 -14.38 -6.83 -20.20
CA GLN A 755 -14.96 -5.60 -19.62
C GLN A 755 -15.18 -4.43 -20.61
N TYR A 756 -14.79 -4.57 -21.87
CA TYR A 756 -14.96 -3.55 -22.92
C TYR A 756 -15.84 -4.00 -24.10
N THR A 757 -16.41 -5.20 -24.09
CA THR A 757 -17.46 -5.58 -25.06
C THR A 757 -18.78 -4.87 -24.71
N GLU A 758 -19.72 -4.76 -25.65
CA GLU A 758 -20.98 -4.05 -25.38
C GLU A 758 -21.85 -4.81 -24.37
N VAL A 759 -21.85 -6.15 -24.37
CA VAL A 759 -22.58 -6.96 -23.38
C VAL A 759 -22.12 -6.67 -21.96
N GLU A 760 -20.81 -6.75 -21.68
CA GLU A 760 -20.33 -6.50 -20.32
C GLU A 760 -20.46 -5.03 -19.92
N ARG A 761 -20.50 -4.08 -20.86
CA ARG A 761 -20.81 -2.68 -20.54
C ARG A 761 -22.26 -2.50 -20.13
N LEU A 762 -23.21 -3.15 -20.82
CA LEU A 762 -24.62 -3.12 -20.43
C LEU A 762 -24.79 -3.72 -19.04
N LYS A 763 -24.15 -4.87 -18.77
CA LYS A 763 -24.14 -5.51 -17.45
C LYS A 763 -23.52 -4.60 -16.37
N GLN A 764 -22.40 -3.92 -16.66
CA GLN A 764 -21.77 -2.94 -15.76
C GLN A 764 -22.71 -1.79 -15.39
N GLU A 765 -23.42 -1.18 -16.36
CA GLU A 765 -24.32 -0.05 -16.07
C GLU A 765 -25.58 -0.48 -15.31
N ILE A 766 -26.20 -1.61 -15.66
CA ILE A 766 -27.37 -2.15 -14.94
C ILE A 766 -26.99 -2.53 -13.50
N PHE A 767 -25.87 -3.23 -13.30
CA PHE A 767 -25.41 -3.64 -11.98
C PHE A 767 -25.12 -2.43 -11.07
N LYS A 768 -24.42 -1.41 -11.58
CA LYS A 768 -24.13 -0.19 -10.81
C LYS A 768 -25.40 0.59 -10.42
N ALA A 769 -26.39 0.61 -11.31
CA ALA A 769 -27.67 1.26 -11.03
C ALA A 769 -28.45 0.51 -9.94
N TYR A 770 -28.54 -0.82 -10.00
CA TYR A 770 -29.14 -1.61 -8.91
C TYR A 770 -28.35 -1.51 -7.60
N LEU A 771 -27.02 -1.60 -7.61
CA LEU A 771 -26.16 -1.43 -6.41
C LEU A 771 -26.41 -0.08 -5.72
N THR A 772 -26.64 0.97 -6.50
CA THR A 772 -26.99 2.32 -6.00
C THR A 772 -28.43 2.38 -5.49
N GLN A 773 -29.40 1.87 -6.24
CA GLN A 773 -30.84 1.90 -5.91
C GLN A 773 -31.17 1.03 -4.67
N THR A 774 -30.43 -0.04 -4.46
CA THR A 774 -30.63 -1.00 -3.35
C THR A 774 -29.83 -0.66 -2.10
N GLU A 775 -29.12 0.47 -2.07
CA GLU A 775 -28.22 0.88 -0.98
C GLU A 775 -27.28 -0.26 -0.58
N ASP A 776 -26.41 -0.66 -1.52
CA ASP A 776 -25.49 -1.79 -1.42
C ASP A 776 -26.18 -3.13 -1.11
N PHE A 777 -27.22 -3.47 -1.88
CA PHE A 777 -28.01 -4.68 -1.70
C PHE A 777 -28.44 -4.90 -0.23
N SER A 778 -28.83 -3.81 0.45
CA SER A 778 -29.61 -3.87 1.69
C SER A 778 -31.11 -3.99 1.42
N LYS A 779 -31.53 -3.79 0.17
CA LYS A 779 -32.89 -3.93 -0.34
C LYS A 779 -32.89 -4.84 -1.57
N SER A 780 -33.94 -5.64 -1.75
CA SER A 780 -34.06 -6.53 -2.92
C SER A 780 -34.26 -5.75 -4.22
N ILE A 781 -33.80 -6.32 -5.34
CA ILE A 781 -34.11 -5.85 -6.71
C ILE A 781 -35.54 -6.21 -7.14
N TYR A 782 -36.19 -7.14 -6.44
CA TYR A 782 -37.56 -7.56 -6.70
C TYR A 782 -38.57 -6.76 -5.87
N HIS A 783 -39.79 -6.56 -6.38
CA HIS A 783 -40.89 -5.91 -5.66
C HIS A 783 -41.23 -6.70 -4.39
N THR A 784 -41.44 -8.00 -4.52
CA THR A 784 -41.50 -8.98 -3.43
C THR A 784 -40.15 -9.69 -3.31
N ASP A 785 -39.51 -9.72 -2.13
CA ASP A 785 -38.25 -10.47 -1.95
C ASP A 785 -38.55 -11.98 -1.81
N PRO A 786 -38.03 -12.86 -2.67
CA PRO A 786 -38.25 -14.30 -2.54
C PRO A 786 -37.58 -14.83 -1.27
N ALA A 787 -38.30 -15.66 -0.52
CA ALA A 787 -37.82 -16.24 0.73
C ALA A 787 -36.52 -17.08 0.51
N PRO A 788 -35.52 -16.98 1.40
CA PRO A 788 -34.38 -17.89 1.40
C PRO A 788 -34.81 -19.34 1.65
N ILE A 789 -34.03 -20.30 1.17
CA ILE A 789 -34.07 -21.66 1.70
C ILE A 789 -33.33 -21.65 3.04
N GLU A 790 -33.97 -22.13 4.10
CA GLU A 790 -33.30 -22.28 5.39
C GLU A 790 -32.23 -23.39 5.29
N PRO A 791 -30.99 -23.16 5.77
CA PRO A 791 -29.98 -24.22 5.82
C PRO A 791 -30.45 -25.34 6.75
N PRO A 792 -30.09 -26.61 6.48
CA PRO A 792 -30.38 -27.69 7.40
C PRO A 792 -29.71 -27.42 8.77
N GLU A 793 -30.43 -27.67 9.86
CA GLU A 793 -29.84 -27.58 11.20
C GLU A 793 -28.63 -28.52 11.29
N PRO A 794 -27.47 -28.06 11.79
CA PRO A 794 -26.31 -28.93 11.93
C PRO A 794 -26.59 -30.02 12.97
N GLU A 795 -26.32 -31.29 12.63
CA GLU A 795 -26.39 -32.41 13.57
C GLU A 795 -25.34 -32.26 14.69
N VAL A 796 -25.68 -31.52 15.74
CA VAL A 796 -24.86 -31.41 16.94
C VAL A 796 -24.98 -32.71 17.73
N THR A 797 -24.08 -33.65 17.47
CA THR A 797 -23.89 -34.82 18.33
C THR A 797 -23.40 -34.33 19.70
N PRO A 798 -24.12 -34.57 20.82
CA PRO A 798 -23.70 -34.04 22.11
C PRO A 798 -22.43 -34.71 22.62
N GLY A 799 -21.34 -33.95 22.70
CA GLY A 799 -20.07 -34.33 23.33
C GLY A 799 -19.69 -33.30 24.38
N ASP A 800 -19.54 -33.72 25.64
CA ASP A 800 -19.53 -32.85 26.82
C ASP A 800 -18.49 -31.72 26.82
N THR A 801 -18.94 -30.50 27.12
CA THR A 801 -18.60 -29.84 28.40
C THR A 801 -19.45 -28.59 28.63
N LYS A 802 -19.98 -28.44 29.85
CA LYS A 802 -20.87 -27.34 30.25
C LYS A 802 -20.27 -26.56 31.43
N PRO A 803 -19.86 -25.29 31.25
CA PRO A 803 -19.68 -24.36 32.35
C PRO A 803 -21.04 -23.88 32.89
N GLU A 804 -21.15 -23.67 34.19
CA GLU A 804 -22.37 -23.16 34.83
C GLU A 804 -22.52 -21.64 34.64
N GLN A 805 -23.77 -21.16 34.63
CA GLN A 805 -24.10 -19.73 34.64
C GLN A 805 -25.15 -19.48 35.75
N PRO A 806 -24.89 -18.61 36.73
CA PRO A 806 -25.80 -18.36 37.84
C PRO A 806 -26.84 -17.27 37.55
N GLY A 807 -28.08 -17.50 38.00
CA GLY A 807 -29.07 -16.51 38.45
C GLY A 807 -29.34 -15.26 37.60
N GLY A 808 -30.50 -15.22 36.93
CA GLY A 808 -31.09 -13.98 36.39
C GLY A 808 -32.15 -13.36 37.31
N THR A 809 -32.76 -12.26 36.85
CA THR A 809 -34.06 -11.75 37.31
C THR A 809 -34.71 -10.95 36.19
N ASP A 810 -36.00 -11.21 35.93
CA ASP A 810 -36.79 -10.57 34.88
C ASP A 810 -37.38 -9.20 35.29
N THR A 811 -37.87 -8.43 34.32
CA THR A 811 -39.04 -7.55 34.51
C THR A 811 -39.73 -7.26 33.16
N GLU A 812 -41.06 -7.16 33.16
CA GLU A 812 -41.89 -7.21 31.95
C GLU A 812 -42.48 -5.86 31.48
N GLN A 813 -42.57 -5.69 30.14
CA GLN A 813 -43.68 -5.03 29.39
C GLN A 813 -44.02 -3.54 29.65
N PRO A 814 -44.95 -2.89 28.89
CA PRO A 814 -45.64 -3.27 27.64
C PRO A 814 -45.52 -2.24 26.47
N LYS A 815 -46.18 -2.51 25.33
CA LYS A 815 -46.51 -1.55 24.24
C LYS A 815 -47.79 -0.75 24.60
N GLN A 816 -48.20 0.38 23.99
CA GLN A 816 -48.74 0.67 22.62
C GLN A 816 -49.37 2.13 22.67
N PRO A 817 -50.11 2.71 21.70
CA PRO A 817 -50.13 2.69 20.20
C PRO A 817 -50.18 4.14 19.58
N ASP A 818 -50.57 4.27 18.28
CA ASP A 818 -51.16 5.46 17.57
C ASP A 818 -50.34 6.77 17.39
N THR A 819 -50.52 7.67 16.40
CA THR A 819 -51.35 7.85 15.15
C THR A 819 -50.63 8.88 14.21
N GLY A 820 -51.01 9.21 12.95
CA GLY A 820 -52.04 8.68 12.04
C GLY A 820 -52.78 9.73 11.15
N THR A 821 -52.14 10.36 10.12
CA THR A 821 -52.79 11.35 9.20
C THR A 821 -52.21 11.39 7.76
N THR A 822 -52.92 12.01 6.81
CA THR A 822 -52.78 11.82 5.33
C THR A 822 -52.93 13.08 4.44
N GLN A 823 -52.11 13.16 3.35
CA GLN A 823 -52.33 13.87 2.06
C GLN A 823 -52.70 15.38 2.08
N PRO A 824 -52.97 16.07 0.92
CA PRO A 824 -52.71 15.80 -0.53
C PRO A 824 -51.81 16.92 -1.15
N ASP A 825 -51.69 17.19 -2.47
CA ASP A 825 -51.51 16.45 -3.73
C ASP A 825 -51.46 17.49 -4.91
N THR A 826 -51.12 17.08 -6.14
CA THR A 826 -51.29 17.75 -7.46
C THR A 826 -50.37 18.92 -7.88
N GLY A 827 -50.06 19.00 -9.20
CA GLY A 827 -49.46 20.17 -9.85
C GLY A 827 -48.61 19.87 -11.10
N ALA A 828 -49.15 20.05 -12.32
CA ALA A 828 -48.49 19.74 -13.60
C ALA A 828 -49.10 20.57 -14.78
N GLU A 829 -48.54 20.69 -16.00
CA GLU A 829 -47.28 20.15 -16.56
C GLU A 829 -46.56 21.22 -17.48
N PRO A 830 -46.15 21.09 -18.78
CA PRO A 830 -45.30 22.07 -19.50
C PRO A 830 -46.01 22.56 -20.80
N PRO A 831 -45.42 22.65 -22.02
CA PRO A 831 -44.05 22.99 -22.48
C PRO A 831 -44.02 24.13 -23.55
N SER A 832 -42.83 24.49 -24.05
CA SER A 832 -42.67 25.00 -25.43
C SER A 832 -41.25 24.79 -26.00
N THR A 833 -41.15 24.48 -27.29
CA THR A 833 -39.91 24.24 -28.05
C THR A 833 -39.97 24.95 -29.39
N GLU A 834 -38.84 25.40 -29.98
CA GLU A 834 -38.58 25.32 -31.43
C GLU A 834 -37.11 25.68 -31.86
N THR A 835 -36.55 24.77 -32.68
CA THR A 835 -35.74 24.91 -33.93
C THR A 835 -34.94 26.20 -34.27
N VAL A 836 -33.63 26.19 -34.63
CA VAL A 836 -32.88 25.53 -35.75
C VAL A 836 -33.14 26.23 -37.11
N LYS A 837 -32.17 26.85 -37.86
CA LYS A 837 -31.09 26.20 -38.66
C LYS A 837 -29.98 27.22 -39.18
N PRO A 838 -29.26 27.09 -40.32
CA PRO A 838 -27.80 26.85 -40.37
C PRO A 838 -26.90 27.95 -41.02
N ASN A 839 -25.56 27.78 -40.96
CA ASN A 839 -24.68 28.08 -42.12
C ASN A 839 -23.37 27.26 -42.13
N THR A 840 -22.59 27.36 -43.21
CA THR A 840 -21.47 26.48 -43.61
C THR A 840 -20.08 27.11 -43.42
N GLY A 841 -19.02 26.30 -43.46
CA GLY A 841 -17.63 26.77 -43.48
C GLY A 841 -16.62 25.69 -43.07
N ALA A 842 -15.83 25.18 -44.02
CA ALA A 842 -14.92 24.05 -43.77
C ALA A 842 -13.47 24.50 -43.50
N SER A 843 -12.91 24.15 -42.34
CA SER A 843 -11.45 24.14 -42.12
C SER A 843 -10.97 23.21 -40.99
N GLN A 844 -10.15 22.22 -41.36
CA GLN A 844 -9.16 21.49 -40.52
C GLN A 844 -9.62 20.82 -39.21
N LYS A 845 -9.90 19.50 -39.30
CA LYS A 845 -9.85 18.57 -38.15
C LYS A 845 -8.39 18.37 -37.67
N ASP A 846 -8.04 18.91 -36.49
CA ASP A 846 -6.82 18.52 -35.74
C ASP A 846 -7.00 18.80 -34.23
N SER A 847 -8.15 18.37 -33.67
CA SER A 847 -8.67 18.90 -32.39
C SER A 847 -9.04 17.86 -31.33
N ASP A 848 -8.45 16.65 -31.36
CA ASP A 848 -8.65 15.66 -30.27
C ASP A 848 -7.47 14.69 -30.03
N LEU A 849 -6.25 15.07 -30.43
CA LEU A 849 -5.05 14.26 -30.17
C LEU A 849 -4.52 14.51 -28.74
N GLN A 850 -4.38 13.43 -27.95
CA GLN A 850 -3.85 13.51 -26.58
C GLN A 850 -2.42 14.10 -26.56
N LEU A 851 -2.12 14.96 -25.58
CA LEU A 851 -0.86 15.71 -25.52
C LEU A 851 0.37 14.83 -25.19
N LEU A 852 1.01 14.29 -26.23
CA LEU A 852 2.25 13.52 -26.11
C LEU A 852 3.47 14.42 -25.87
N LEU A 853 3.98 14.42 -24.62
CA LEU A 853 5.17 15.17 -24.23
C LEU A 853 6.42 14.31 -24.47
N CYS A 854 7.50 14.91 -24.97
CA CYS A 854 8.75 14.21 -25.27
C CYS A 854 9.96 15.06 -24.84
N LYS A 855 11.03 14.43 -24.33
CA LYS A 855 12.27 15.06 -23.86
C LYS A 855 13.52 14.25 -24.23
N VAL A 856 14.66 14.92 -24.49
CA VAL A 856 15.95 14.27 -24.77
C VAL A 856 17.00 14.60 -23.71
N SER A 857 17.70 13.57 -23.22
CA SER A 857 18.96 13.69 -22.48
C SER A 857 20.16 13.27 -23.35
N SER A 858 21.28 13.98 -23.26
CA SER A 858 22.41 13.87 -24.20
C SER A 858 23.74 13.42 -23.58
N SER A 859 24.42 12.47 -24.22
CA SER A 859 25.82 12.10 -23.95
C SER A 859 26.77 12.70 -25.01
N LYS A 860 28.05 12.31 -25.02
CA LYS A 860 29.02 12.69 -26.08
C LYS A 860 28.63 12.13 -27.47
N THR A 861 28.00 10.95 -27.53
CA THR A 861 27.76 10.17 -28.78
C THR A 861 26.39 9.48 -28.82
N SER A 862 25.46 9.85 -27.94
CA SER A 862 24.10 9.30 -27.91
C SER A 862 23.05 10.29 -27.37
N HIS A 863 21.80 10.05 -27.74
CA HIS A 863 20.62 10.74 -27.24
C HIS A 863 19.60 9.73 -26.72
N THR A 864 19.18 9.87 -25.46
CA THR A 864 18.07 9.10 -24.89
C THR A 864 16.81 9.95 -24.94
N ILE A 865 15.85 9.51 -25.74
CA ILE A 865 14.54 10.11 -25.92
C ILE A 865 13.57 9.42 -24.95
N ARG A 866 12.79 10.21 -24.21
CA ARG A 866 11.74 9.72 -23.29
C ARG A 866 10.45 10.51 -23.53
N TRP A 867 9.30 9.85 -23.43
CA TRP A 867 7.99 10.48 -23.64
C TRP A 867 7.00 10.11 -22.54
N SER A 868 5.88 10.84 -22.46
CA SER A 868 4.74 10.47 -21.62
C SER A 868 4.01 9.25 -22.23
N PRO A 869 3.53 8.29 -21.42
CA PRO A 869 2.65 7.24 -21.93
C PRO A 869 1.32 7.82 -22.44
N VAL A 870 0.67 7.07 -23.33
CA VAL A 870 -0.69 7.32 -23.86
C VAL A 870 -1.48 6.03 -23.58
N LYS A 871 -2.55 6.11 -22.76
CA LYS A 871 -3.26 4.91 -22.22
C LYS A 871 -3.79 4.00 -23.34
N SER A 872 -4.18 4.58 -24.47
CA SER A 872 -4.79 3.91 -25.62
C SER A 872 -3.82 3.52 -26.75
N ALA A 873 -2.50 3.59 -26.53
CA ALA A 873 -1.48 3.28 -27.55
C ALA A 873 -1.01 1.82 -27.50
N ASP A 874 -0.90 1.18 -28.66
CA ASP A 874 -0.31 -0.16 -28.81
C ASP A 874 1.23 -0.10 -28.95
N GLY A 875 1.73 1.03 -29.41
CA GLY A 875 3.16 1.30 -29.49
C GLY A 875 3.49 2.73 -29.90
N TYR A 876 4.79 2.96 -30.06
CA TYR A 876 5.34 4.27 -30.39
C TYR A 876 6.31 4.19 -31.58
N GLU A 877 6.18 5.12 -32.52
CA GLU A 877 7.15 5.35 -33.60
C GLU A 877 8.07 6.51 -33.23
N ILE A 878 9.37 6.26 -33.09
CA ILE A 878 10.37 7.29 -32.83
C ILE A 878 10.95 7.74 -34.17
N TYR A 879 10.74 9.00 -34.54
CA TYR A 879 11.32 9.64 -35.71
C TYR A 879 12.50 10.53 -35.32
N GLY A 880 13.50 10.61 -36.19
CA GLY A 880 14.65 11.49 -35.98
C GLY A 880 15.40 11.88 -37.25
N ALA A 881 16.23 12.90 -37.13
CA ALA A 881 17.13 13.40 -38.17
C ALA A 881 18.28 14.21 -37.56
N ALA A 882 19.33 14.49 -38.36
CA ALA A 882 20.17 15.67 -38.13
C ALA A 882 19.31 16.94 -38.26
N SER A 883 19.71 18.07 -37.67
CA SER A 883 18.84 19.27 -37.55
C SER A 883 18.17 19.71 -38.86
N ASN A 884 18.89 19.64 -39.99
CA ASN A 884 18.40 20.01 -41.33
C ASN A 884 18.08 18.80 -42.25
N GLY A 885 18.24 17.56 -41.77
CA GLY A 885 18.05 16.36 -42.59
C GLY A 885 16.58 15.91 -42.71
N LYS A 886 16.25 15.14 -43.77
CA LYS A 886 14.94 14.49 -43.93
C LYS A 886 14.65 13.56 -42.73
N TRP A 887 13.41 13.54 -42.25
CA TRP A 887 12.98 12.66 -41.14
C TRP A 887 13.05 11.18 -41.54
N LYS A 888 13.55 10.33 -40.65
CA LYS A 888 13.46 8.86 -40.76
C LYS A 888 12.80 8.27 -39.51
N ARG A 889 12.02 7.19 -39.66
CA ARG A 889 11.57 6.35 -38.54
C ARG A 889 12.77 5.56 -38.06
N LEU A 890 13.22 5.80 -36.84
CA LEU A 890 14.44 5.22 -36.27
C LEU A 890 14.17 3.91 -35.51
N ARG A 891 13.01 3.83 -34.85
CA ARG A 891 12.58 2.64 -34.12
C ARG A 891 11.07 2.63 -33.93
N THR A 892 10.47 1.45 -33.93
CA THR A 892 9.14 1.20 -33.37
C THR A 892 9.31 0.40 -32.07
N VAL A 893 8.53 0.73 -31.04
CA VAL A 893 8.58 0.06 -29.73
C VAL A 893 7.16 -0.19 -29.18
N SER A 894 7.01 -1.20 -28.32
CA SER A 894 5.72 -1.60 -27.72
C SER A 894 5.18 -0.59 -26.71
N LYS A 895 3.89 -0.69 -26.35
CA LYS A 895 3.23 0.18 -25.35
C LYS A 895 3.95 0.27 -23.99
N LYS A 896 4.62 -0.80 -23.54
CA LYS A 896 5.44 -0.81 -22.31
C LYS A 896 6.72 0.06 -22.39
N SER A 897 7.12 0.53 -23.58
CA SER A 897 8.37 1.26 -23.80
C SER A 897 8.16 2.78 -23.93
N VAL A 898 8.49 3.54 -22.88
CA VAL A 898 8.46 5.03 -22.87
C VAL A 898 9.84 5.69 -22.98
N LYS A 899 10.89 4.90 -23.26
CA LYS A 899 12.29 5.34 -23.39
C LYS A 899 13.01 4.61 -24.53
N TRP A 900 13.83 5.31 -25.31
CA TRP A 900 14.73 4.71 -26.31
C TRP A 900 16.01 5.55 -26.50
N THR A 901 17.13 4.91 -26.86
CA THR A 901 18.44 5.58 -27.00
C THR A 901 19.03 5.43 -28.41
N HIS A 902 19.15 6.55 -29.11
CA HIS A 902 19.89 6.66 -30.37
C HIS A 902 21.40 6.71 -30.06
N LYS A 903 22.12 5.61 -30.32
CA LYS A 903 23.59 5.49 -30.19
C LYS A 903 24.31 5.94 -31.49
N LYS A 904 25.65 5.92 -31.51
CA LYS A 904 26.52 6.22 -32.69
C LYS A 904 26.32 7.62 -33.31
N LEU A 905 25.98 8.63 -32.51
CA LEU A 905 25.84 10.03 -32.94
C LEU A 905 27.20 10.76 -32.96
N LYS A 906 27.37 11.71 -33.89
CA LYS A 906 28.59 12.54 -33.97
C LYS A 906 28.65 13.54 -32.79
N LYS A 907 29.83 13.70 -32.18
CA LYS A 907 30.12 14.63 -31.07
C LYS A 907 29.81 16.08 -31.47
N GLY A 908 29.20 16.84 -30.55
CA GLY A 908 28.88 18.26 -30.74
C GLY A 908 27.87 18.62 -31.84
N LYS A 909 27.16 17.65 -32.43
CA LYS A 909 26.18 17.88 -33.51
C LYS A 909 24.74 17.90 -32.99
N GLN A 910 23.88 18.68 -33.63
CA GLN A 910 22.46 18.80 -33.28
C GLN A 910 21.59 17.85 -34.10
N TYR A 911 20.71 17.16 -33.38
CA TYR A 911 19.72 16.23 -33.91
C TYR A 911 18.32 16.63 -33.44
N ARG A 912 17.31 16.25 -34.22
CA ARG A 912 15.90 16.49 -33.94
C ARG A 912 15.11 15.19 -33.88
N TYR A 913 14.08 15.16 -33.05
CA TYR A 913 13.24 13.98 -32.78
C TYR A 913 11.77 14.37 -32.67
N TYR A 914 10.87 13.46 -33.03
CA TYR A 914 9.49 13.45 -32.52
C TYR A 914 9.04 12.00 -32.32
N VAL A 915 8.01 11.80 -31.51
CA VAL A 915 7.39 10.49 -31.28
C VAL A 915 5.95 10.57 -31.76
N LYS A 916 5.45 9.49 -32.35
CA LYS A 916 4.00 9.23 -32.46
C LYS A 916 3.63 8.11 -31.51
N ALA A 917 2.47 8.20 -30.88
CA ALA A 917 1.76 7.05 -30.37
C ALA A 917 0.80 6.56 -31.47
N TYR A 918 0.69 5.25 -31.68
CA TYR A 918 -0.26 4.66 -32.61
C TYR A 918 -1.15 3.63 -31.92
N LYS A 919 -2.36 3.48 -32.45
CA LYS A 919 -3.27 2.36 -32.18
C LYS A 919 -3.43 1.56 -33.49
N LYS A 920 -3.49 0.24 -33.41
CA LYS A 920 -3.92 -0.60 -34.53
C LYS A 920 -5.43 -0.55 -34.61
N ILE A 921 -5.97 -0.20 -35.78
CA ILE A 921 -7.40 -0.23 -36.09
C ILE A 921 -7.53 -0.96 -37.42
N SER A 922 -8.27 -2.07 -37.46
CA SER A 922 -8.42 -2.95 -38.63
C SER A 922 -7.09 -3.26 -39.32
N GLY A 923 -6.11 -3.71 -38.54
CA GLY A 923 -4.73 -4.02 -38.97
C GLY A 923 -3.83 -2.81 -39.26
N LYS A 924 -4.37 -1.61 -39.47
CA LYS A 924 -3.63 -0.40 -39.88
C LYS A 924 -3.22 0.45 -38.67
N SER A 925 -1.99 0.97 -38.67
CA SER A 925 -1.47 1.82 -37.59
C SER A 925 -1.94 3.28 -37.71
N VAL A 926 -2.98 3.64 -36.95
CA VAL A 926 -3.51 5.01 -36.87
C VAL A 926 -2.74 5.81 -35.83
N THR A 927 -2.31 7.03 -36.15
CA THR A 927 -1.60 7.91 -35.21
C THR A 927 -2.60 8.58 -34.26
N ILE A 928 -2.56 8.26 -32.97
CA ILE A 928 -3.50 8.77 -31.96
C ILE A 928 -2.91 9.88 -31.08
N ALA A 929 -1.60 10.08 -31.10
CA ALA A 929 -0.93 11.22 -30.48
C ALA A 929 0.43 11.48 -31.14
N LYS A 930 0.91 12.73 -31.13
CA LYS A 930 2.18 13.11 -31.76
C LYS A 930 2.86 14.22 -30.97
N SER A 931 4.14 14.04 -30.66
CA SER A 931 4.90 15.05 -29.91
C SER A 931 5.31 16.21 -30.81
N VAL A 932 5.41 17.42 -30.25
CA VAL A 932 6.13 18.51 -30.91
C VAL A 932 7.58 18.09 -31.21
N PRO A 933 8.18 18.49 -32.35
CA PRO A 933 9.57 18.18 -32.64
C PRO A 933 10.53 18.84 -31.63
N ILE A 934 11.42 18.06 -31.03
CA ILE A 934 12.43 18.51 -30.05
C ILE A 934 13.84 18.36 -30.62
N TYR A 935 14.75 19.23 -30.19
CA TYR A 935 16.11 19.35 -30.72
C TYR A 935 17.11 19.25 -29.58
N SER A 936 18.16 18.47 -29.76
CA SER A 936 19.20 18.24 -28.76
C SER A 936 20.57 18.18 -29.44
N THR A 937 21.59 18.76 -28.80
CA THR A 937 22.99 18.71 -29.24
C THR A 937 23.75 17.68 -28.40
N THR A 938 24.59 16.85 -29.01
CA THR A 938 25.47 15.95 -28.25
C THR A 938 26.53 16.72 -27.46
N LYS A 939 26.94 16.22 -26.29
CA LYS A 939 27.92 16.88 -25.41
C LYS A 939 29.27 17.06 -26.14
N GLY A 940 29.99 18.14 -25.83
CA GLY A 940 31.34 18.40 -26.35
C GLY A 940 31.40 19.13 -27.69
N GLY A 941 30.38 19.94 -28.02
CA GLY A 941 30.41 20.93 -29.11
C GLY A 941 30.23 22.37 -28.61
N LYS A 942 30.21 23.35 -29.53
CA LYS A 942 30.13 24.80 -29.23
C LYS A 942 28.90 25.20 -28.40
N TYR A 943 27.77 24.50 -28.56
CA TYR A 943 26.51 24.81 -27.86
C TYR A 943 25.99 23.63 -27.04
N GLY A 944 25.54 23.91 -25.82
CA GLY A 944 24.88 22.96 -24.93
C GLY A 944 23.34 22.92 -25.09
N ASN A 945 22.70 22.11 -24.24
CA ASN A 945 21.24 22.00 -24.14
C ASN A 945 20.69 22.77 -22.93
N PRO A 946 19.39 23.15 -22.92
CA PRO A 946 18.68 23.61 -21.72
C PRO A 946 18.79 22.61 -20.56
N LEU A 947 19.08 23.11 -19.36
CA LEU A 947 19.26 22.32 -18.13
C LEU A 947 18.18 22.60 -17.07
N LYS A 948 17.77 23.87 -16.88
CA LYS A 948 16.72 24.27 -15.92
C LYS A 948 15.74 25.25 -16.56
N ILE A 949 14.47 25.17 -16.17
CA ILE A 949 13.40 26.11 -16.53
C ILE A 949 12.75 26.60 -15.24
N THR A 950 12.79 27.91 -15.02
CA THR A 950 12.19 28.57 -13.85
C THR A 950 10.97 29.38 -14.31
N VAL A 951 9.84 29.25 -13.62
CA VAL A 951 8.60 30.03 -13.84
C VAL A 951 8.38 30.94 -12.63
N LYS A 952 7.93 32.20 -12.80
CA LYS A 952 7.67 33.11 -11.65
C LYS A 952 6.48 32.67 -10.79
N LYS A 953 5.49 31.96 -11.36
CA LYS A 953 4.36 31.34 -10.64
C LYS A 953 4.03 29.97 -11.26
N THR A 954 3.76 28.97 -10.42
CA THR A 954 3.37 27.60 -10.80
C THR A 954 1.86 27.37 -10.78
N ARG A 955 1.11 28.24 -10.11
CA ARG A 955 -0.36 28.32 -10.11
C ARG A 955 -0.77 29.71 -10.64
N VAL A 956 -1.75 29.78 -11.55
CA VAL A 956 -2.24 31.04 -12.15
C VAL A 956 -3.77 31.01 -12.24
N ASN A 957 -4.41 31.99 -11.60
CA ASN A 957 -5.87 32.19 -11.68
C ASN A 957 -6.17 33.26 -12.74
N VAL A 958 -7.17 33.02 -13.61
CA VAL A 958 -7.56 33.95 -14.68
C VAL A 958 -9.08 34.01 -14.78
N LYS A 959 -9.70 35.20 -14.69
CA LYS A 959 -11.15 35.33 -14.95
C LYS A 959 -11.46 35.02 -16.43
N ARG A 960 -12.62 34.43 -16.74
CA ARG A 960 -13.08 34.16 -18.12
C ARG A 960 -12.88 35.39 -19.03
N GLY A 961 -12.32 35.18 -20.23
CA GLY A 961 -12.02 36.23 -21.21
C GLY A 961 -10.75 37.07 -20.93
N LYS A 962 -10.28 37.15 -19.68
CA LYS A 962 -9.08 37.92 -19.31
C LYS A 962 -7.78 37.14 -19.66
N LYS A 963 -6.64 37.86 -19.61
CA LYS A 963 -5.31 37.38 -20.01
C LYS A 963 -4.33 37.42 -18.84
N ALA A 964 -3.37 36.50 -18.79
CA ALA A 964 -2.28 36.49 -17.82
C ALA A 964 -0.96 36.06 -18.47
N ARG A 965 0.15 36.75 -18.20
CA ARG A 965 1.46 36.47 -18.81
C ARG A 965 2.33 35.59 -17.92
N LEU A 966 2.85 34.50 -18.48
CA LEU A 966 3.89 33.69 -17.86
C LEU A 966 5.27 34.33 -18.05
N TYR A 967 5.99 34.47 -16.94
CA TYR A 967 7.39 34.89 -16.92
C TYR A 967 8.27 33.66 -16.66
N VAL A 968 9.07 33.27 -17.66
CA VAL A 968 9.78 31.99 -17.69
C VAL A 968 11.22 32.19 -18.16
N LYS A 969 12.19 31.67 -17.42
CA LYS A 969 13.64 31.77 -17.67
C LYS A 969 14.20 30.36 -17.96
N VAL A 970 15.03 30.25 -18.99
CA VAL A 970 15.72 28.99 -19.36
C VAL A 970 17.22 29.17 -19.15
N THR A 971 17.88 28.23 -18.48
CA THR A 971 19.33 28.25 -18.24
C THR A 971 20.01 26.95 -18.68
N GLY A 972 21.30 27.04 -18.99
CA GLY A 972 22.14 25.91 -19.44
C GLY A 972 23.51 26.39 -19.94
N LYS A 973 24.54 25.55 -19.79
CA LYS A 973 25.93 25.89 -20.14
C LYS A 973 26.08 26.08 -21.66
N LYS A 974 26.48 27.28 -22.09
CA LYS A 974 26.66 27.69 -23.50
C LYS A 974 25.45 27.38 -24.42
N ILE A 975 24.22 27.67 -23.99
CA ILE A 975 23.01 27.51 -24.85
C ILE A 975 22.89 28.64 -25.90
N SER A 976 22.50 28.29 -27.14
CA SER A 976 22.35 29.24 -28.25
C SER A 976 21.11 30.14 -28.14
N LYS A 977 21.02 31.21 -28.94
CA LYS A 977 19.82 32.08 -29.02
C LYS A 977 18.55 31.26 -29.31
N THR A 978 18.62 30.21 -30.14
CA THR A 978 17.50 29.30 -30.42
C THR A 978 17.22 28.35 -29.25
N GLY A 979 18.25 27.86 -28.56
CA GLY A 979 18.10 27.02 -27.36
C GLY A 979 17.42 27.72 -26.18
N LYS A 980 17.50 29.07 -26.12
CA LYS A 980 16.76 29.91 -25.17
C LYS A 980 15.28 30.11 -25.51
N LYS A 981 14.81 29.76 -26.73
CA LYS A 981 13.40 29.92 -27.11
C LYS A 981 12.52 28.86 -26.44
N LEU A 982 11.40 29.31 -25.88
CA LEU A 982 10.36 28.47 -25.28
C LEU A 982 9.21 28.21 -26.27
N ARG A 983 8.46 27.14 -26.00
CA ARG A 983 7.16 26.84 -26.59
C ARG A 983 6.15 26.62 -25.46
N TYR A 984 4.91 26.99 -25.70
CA TYR A 984 3.82 26.88 -24.73
C TYR A 984 2.69 26.05 -25.33
N VAL A 985 2.16 25.11 -24.55
CA VAL A 985 1.03 24.25 -24.93
C VAL A 985 0.07 24.14 -23.75
N SER A 986 -1.24 24.19 -24.00
CA SER A 986 -2.26 23.89 -22.99
C SER A 986 -2.72 22.44 -23.12
N SER A 987 -2.92 21.74 -22.01
CA SER A 987 -3.57 20.43 -21.97
C SER A 987 -5.07 20.49 -22.32
N ASN A 988 -5.71 21.64 -22.08
CA ASN A 988 -7.09 21.87 -22.52
C ASN A 988 -7.26 23.30 -23.06
N PRO A 989 -7.12 23.50 -24.38
CA PRO A 989 -7.34 24.79 -25.03
C PRO A 989 -8.78 25.33 -24.99
N SER A 990 -9.79 24.54 -24.59
CA SER A 990 -11.17 25.06 -24.41
C SER A 990 -11.36 25.71 -23.04
N VAL A 991 -10.65 25.25 -22.01
CA VAL A 991 -10.57 25.91 -20.69
C VAL A 991 -9.70 27.17 -20.78
N ALA A 992 -8.44 27.03 -21.21
CA ALA A 992 -7.56 28.19 -21.45
C ALA A 992 -6.57 27.95 -22.61
N LYS A 993 -6.47 28.93 -23.51
CA LYS A 993 -5.48 28.97 -24.59
C LYS A 993 -4.21 29.68 -24.10
N VAL A 994 -3.05 29.33 -24.66
CA VAL A 994 -1.77 30.02 -24.40
C VAL A 994 -1.10 30.41 -25.70
N SER A 995 -0.57 31.63 -25.78
CA SER A 995 0.11 32.15 -26.97
C SER A 995 1.57 31.71 -27.06
N LYS A 996 2.18 31.87 -28.24
CA LYS A 996 3.63 31.68 -28.48
C LYS A 996 4.51 32.53 -27.55
N ALA A 997 3.97 33.63 -27.00
CA ALA A 997 4.65 34.54 -26.07
C ALA A 997 4.40 34.23 -24.58
N GLY A 998 3.73 33.10 -24.25
CA GLY A 998 3.42 32.70 -22.88
C GLY A 998 2.23 33.44 -22.25
N VAL A 999 1.37 34.06 -23.07
CA VAL A 999 0.16 34.73 -22.56
C VAL A 999 -1.01 33.75 -22.57
N ILE A 1000 -1.48 33.40 -21.36
CA ILE A 1000 -2.69 32.62 -21.11
C ILE A 1000 -3.92 33.50 -21.37
N THR A 1001 -5.00 32.93 -21.91
CA THR A 1001 -6.33 33.55 -22.02
C THR A 1001 -7.38 32.56 -21.53
N GLY A 1002 -8.16 32.93 -20.50
CA GLY A 1002 -9.25 32.10 -19.98
C GLY A 1002 -10.45 32.04 -20.95
N LYS A 1003 -11.07 30.87 -21.13
CA LYS A 1003 -12.14 30.65 -22.12
C LYS A 1003 -13.40 30.01 -21.54
N LYS A 1004 -13.29 28.91 -20.79
CA LYS A 1004 -14.38 28.27 -20.02
C LYS A 1004 -13.92 28.08 -18.57
N ARG A 1005 -14.82 28.25 -17.59
CA ARG A 1005 -14.58 27.96 -16.17
C ARG A 1005 -14.12 26.51 -16.01
N GLY A 1006 -13.11 26.26 -15.17
CA GLY A 1006 -12.46 24.97 -15.01
C GLY A 1006 -10.95 25.07 -14.84
N SER A 1007 -10.25 23.92 -14.88
CA SER A 1007 -8.79 23.85 -14.64
C SER A 1007 -8.06 23.17 -15.80
N CYS A 1008 -6.86 23.64 -16.13
CA CYS A 1008 -5.96 22.97 -17.08
C CYS A 1008 -4.47 23.21 -16.74
N THR A 1009 -3.57 22.39 -17.27
CA THR A 1009 -2.11 22.61 -17.18
C THR A 1009 -1.56 23.25 -18.46
N VAL A 1010 -0.77 24.31 -18.31
CA VAL A 1010 0.09 24.87 -19.37
C VAL A 1010 1.53 24.37 -19.21
N TYR A 1011 2.13 23.91 -20.31
CA TYR A 1011 3.49 23.37 -20.35
C TYR A 1011 4.43 24.39 -20.97
N CYS A 1012 5.45 24.80 -20.22
CA CYS A 1012 6.51 25.71 -20.67
C CYS A 1012 7.72 24.87 -21.11
N MET A 1013 7.88 24.64 -22.41
CA MET A 1013 8.82 23.68 -23.00
C MET A 1013 10.03 24.37 -23.64
N ALA A 1014 11.26 23.95 -23.30
CA ALA A 1014 12.48 24.37 -23.99
C ALA A 1014 12.79 23.48 -25.22
N GLN A 1015 13.84 23.82 -25.98
CA GLN A 1015 14.09 23.22 -27.30
C GLN A 1015 14.28 21.69 -27.26
N ASN A 1016 14.91 21.15 -26.21
CA ASN A 1016 15.14 19.71 -25.99
C ASN A 1016 13.97 18.95 -25.35
N GLY A 1017 12.83 19.61 -25.13
CA GLY A 1017 11.66 19.00 -24.51
C GLY A 1017 11.70 18.93 -22.98
N LEU A 1018 12.73 19.50 -22.34
CA LEU A 1018 12.63 19.88 -20.92
C LEU A 1018 11.43 20.82 -20.74
N TYR A 1019 10.62 20.63 -19.69
CA TYR A 1019 9.44 21.47 -19.45
C TYR A 1019 9.18 21.69 -17.95
N LYS A 1020 8.47 22.78 -17.61
CA LYS A 1020 7.82 22.99 -16.30
C LYS A 1020 6.30 23.11 -16.51
N LYS A 1021 5.51 22.50 -15.64
CA LYS A 1021 4.04 22.60 -15.61
C LYS A 1021 3.61 23.88 -14.88
N VAL A 1022 2.53 24.52 -15.33
CA VAL A 1022 1.83 25.60 -14.63
C VAL A 1022 0.35 25.23 -14.55
N LYS A 1023 -0.20 25.08 -13.35
CA LYS A 1023 -1.64 24.88 -13.11
C LYS A 1023 -2.36 26.20 -13.41
N VAL A 1024 -3.40 26.17 -14.24
CA VAL A 1024 -4.24 27.32 -14.58
C VAL A 1024 -5.67 27.02 -14.13
N LYS A 1025 -6.22 27.86 -13.25
CA LYS A 1025 -7.66 27.84 -12.92
C LYS A 1025 -8.33 29.02 -13.61
N VAL A 1026 -9.38 28.74 -14.37
CA VAL A 1026 -10.26 29.75 -14.95
C VAL A 1026 -11.50 29.86 -14.08
N ASN A 1027 -11.71 31.05 -13.54
CA ASN A 1027 -12.90 31.41 -12.77
C ASN A 1027 -13.90 32.12 -13.70
#